data_AF-A0A2U9QGC1-F1
#
_entry.id   AF-A0A2U9QGC1-F1
#
_cell.length_a   1.000
_cell.length_b   1.000
_cell.length_c   1.000
_cell.angle_alpha   90.00
_cell.angle_beta   90.00
_cell.angle_gamma   90.00
#
_symmetry.space_group_name_H-M   'P 1'
#
loop_
_entity.id
_entity.type
_entity.pdbx_description
1 polymer ?
#
loop_
_entity_poly.entity_id
_entity_poly.type
_entity_poly.pdbx_seq_one_letter_code
_entity_poly.pdbx_strand_id
1 'polypeptide(L)'
;EAGRYTRARGFLAYYEICYKIKSSQWTVVRDPLGTMGPYAYKGNQWVGFDDVETIRYKSEWIKKMGLGGGMIWALDLDDFRNRCGCEPHPLLRTINRALRPYSVPDPQCPRLENSGDVPPPDTSTSRPTPAPITWWKATTTGPTTPYWQPSSTVSTIPPWQTPTTTRHTIITHPAPEVHTGDKCQEGTYRRDPSDCRRYFRCVHGVEHAEACAHGLYFDDTKKMCDWKSKVTCTAESGSAPTPSPPTRHTTRYTTQQPPQPTQPTYAPAIIETTRGPHIGPSSGTSSTTDTGYKVVCYFTNWAWYRQGEGKYLPEDIDPDLCTHIVYGFAVLDGTNLIIKPHDTWADFDNKFYAKVTELKRRGVKVTLAIGGWNDSLGDKYSRLVNSPAARTKFINHVIEFLQKHNFDGLDLDWEYPVCWQVDCSKGPASDKHGFSAWVKELHDAFKPHGLLLSAAVSPSYKVIEAGYDVPVLNRYFDWIAVMTYDYHGHWDKKTGHVSPMFAHPDDEEPLFNTNSTIHLWLEKGADRKKLVMGMPLYGQSFGLGWKSNGTGLNQHAPQKGSAGQFTRAAGFLAYYEICHKVKQGYTVVRDPAGRMGPYAYSGKQWVSFDDVNMIRFKSEWIKQMGLGGGMIWALDLDDFRNRCGCEPHPLLRTINRVLRSYPVPDPKCEL
;
A
#
# COMPACT_ATOMS: atom_id res chain seq x y z
N GLU A 1 -1.50 22.52 27.88
CA GLU A 1 -1.87 23.69 27.05
C GLU A 1 -1.41 23.46 25.62
N ALA A 2 -2.06 24.13 24.66
CA ALA A 2 -1.64 24.04 23.27
C ALA A 2 -0.37 24.86 23.00
N GLY A 3 0.48 24.39 22.09
CA GLY A 3 1.62 25.16 21.60
C GLY A 3 1.18 26.44 20.90
N ARG A 4 2.00 27.49 20.96
CA ARG A 4 1.71 28.80 20.33
C ARG A 4 1.55 28.67 18.82
N TYR A 5 2.32 27.79 18.20
CA TYR A 5 2.38 27.59 16.76
C TYR A 5 1.62 26.34 16.34
N THR A 6 1.79 25.23 17.05
CA THR A 6 1.09 23.97 16.73
C THR A 6 -0.41 24.04 17.03
N ARG A 7 -0.82 24.88 18.00
CA ARG A 7 -2.22 25.08 18.43
C ARG A 7 -2.97 23.80 18.82
N ALA A 8 -2.25 22.69 19.01
CA ALA A 8 -2.78 21.39 19.40
C ALA A 8 -2.51 21.12 20.88
N ARG A 9 -3.50 20.61 21.62
CA ARG A 9 -3.31 20.14 23.01
C ARG A 9 -2.72 18.73 22.98
N GLY A 10 -1.84 18.42 23.93
CA GLY A 10 -1.17 17.12 24.03
C GLY A 10 0.07 16.96 23.15
N PHE A 11 0.43 18.01 22.41
CA PHE A 11 1.52 17.98 21.43
C PHE A 11 2.25 19.32 21.38
N LEU A 12 3.58 19.30 21.32
CA LEU A 12 4.43 20.46 21.11
C LEU A 12 5.52 20.10 20.10
N ALA A 13 5.83 21.01 19.17
CA ALA A 13 6.97 20.84 18.27
C ALA A 13 8.30 21.06 19.02
N TYR A 14 9.41 20.52 18.50
CA TYR A 14 10.73 20.64 19.14
C TYR A 14 11.13 22.11 19.37
N TYR A 15 10.91 22.97 18.38
CA TYR A 15 11.19 24.41 18.51
C TYR A 15 10.32 25.11 19.57
N GLU A 16 9.12 24.60 19.87
CA GLU A 16 8.25 25.15 20.91
C GLU A 16 8.71 24.72 22.30
N ILE A 17 9.13 23.47 22.43
CA ILE A 17 9.68 22.90 23.67
C ILE A 17 10.95 23.66 24.05
N CYS A 18 11.89 23.76 23.12
CA CYS A 18 13.12 24.51 23.30
C CYS A 18 12.86 26.00 23.64
N TYR A 19 11.92 26.67 22.95
CA TYR A 19 11.55 28.04 23.31
C TYR A 19 11.01 28.14 24.74
N LYS A 20 10.16 27.19 25.17
CA LYS A 20 9.61 27.15 26.54
C LYS A 20 10.70 26.90 27.59
N ILE A 21 11.69 26.05 27.31
CA ILE A 21 12.84 25.82 28.17
C ILE A 21 13.64 27.13 28.34
N LYS A 22 13.97 27.81 27.23
CA LYS A 22 14.80 29.02 27.27
C LYS A 22 14.10 30.27 27.81
N SER A 23 12.82 30.46 27.48
CA SER A 23 12.10 31.73 27.74
C SER A 23 11.07 31.65 28.85
N SER A 24 10.65 30.44 29.22
CA SER A 24 9.50 30.23 30.10
C SER A 24 9.85 29.43 31.34
N GLN A 25 11.13 29.25 31.70
CA GLN A 25 11.58 28.56 32.92
C GLN A 25 10.94 27.17 33.10
N TRP A 26 10.92 26.36 32.04
CA TRP A 26 10.57 24.94 32.17
C TRP A 26 11.75 24.17 32.74
N THR A 27 11.50 23.29 33.71
CA THR A 27 12.53 22.42 34.27
C THR A 27 12.73 21.21 33.39
N VAL A 28 13.96 21.04 32.87
CA VAL A 28 14.37 19.85 32.13
C VAL A 28 14.89 18.79 33.10
N VAL A 29 14.39 17.56 32.96
CA VAL A 29 14.89 16.39 33.68
C VAL A 29 15.38 15.37 32.66
N ARG A 30 16.53 14.79 32.96
CA ARG A 30 17.17 13.76 32.14
C ARG A 30 17.33 12.51 32.99
N ASP A 31 17.13 11.36 32.35
CA ASP A 31 17.43 10.09 32.98
C ASP A 31 18.95 9.91 33.12
N PRO A 32 19.49 9.74 34.35
CA PRO A 32 20.92 9.52 34.57
C PRO A 32 21.46 8.27 33.88
N LEU A 33 20.60 7.29 33.57
CA LEU A 33 20.98 6.04 32.93
C LEU A 33 20.92 6.10 31.40
N GLY A 34 20.40 7.19 30.82
CA GLY A 34 20.27 7.34 29.36
C GLY A 34 19.31 6.34 28.70
N THR A 35 18.38 5.76 29.45
CA THR A 35 17.41 4.77 28.96
C THR A 35 16.17 5.40 28.33
N MET A 36 15.92 6.69 28.58
CA MET A 36 14.85 7.47 27.97
C MET A 36 15.34 8.86 27.51
N GLY A 37 14.63 9.44 26.54
CA GLY A 37 14.82 10.85 26.16
C GLY A 37 14.43 11.81 27.30
N PRO A 38 14.87 13.08 27.23
CA PRO A 38 14.54 14.07 28.24
C PRO A 38 13.03 14.34 28.35
N TYR A 39 12.63 14.87 29.50
CA TYR A 39 11.34 15.54 29.62
C TYR A 39 11.50 16.92 30.24
N ALA A 40 10.53 17.79 30.00
CA ALA A 40 10.48 19.12 30.60
C ALA A 40 9.11 19.39 31.21
N TYR A 41 9.06 20.14 32.30
CA TYR A 41 7.80 20.47 32.96
C TYR A 41 7.78 21.89 33.54
N LYS A 42 6.57 22.45 33.67
CA LYS A 42 6.30 23.69 34.41
C LYS A 42 4.87 23.68 34.94
N GLY A 43 4.71 23.83 36.26
CA GLY A 43 3.39 23.71 36.90
C GLY A 43 2.77 22.34 36.61
N ASN A 44 1.57 22.32 36.06
CA ASN A 44 0.87 21.09 35.65
C ASN A 44 1.12 20.67 34.18
N GLN A 45 2.09 21.30 33.51
CA GLN A 45 2.46 20.97 32.13
C GLN A 45 3.71 20.09 32.12
N TRP A 46 3.68 19.02 31.33
CA TRP A 46 4.76 18.05 31.17
C TRP A 46 4.89 17.67 29.69
N VAL A 47 6.12 17.55 29.18
CA VAL A 47 6.40 17.10 27.81
C VAL A 47 7.64 16.22 27.78
N GLY A 48 7.50 15.00 27.27
CA GLY A 48 8.63 14.15 26.88
C GLY A 48 9.05 14.49 25.45
N PHE A 49 10.35 14.53 25.18
CA PHE A 49 10.86 14.92 23.87
C PHE A 49 12.20 14.27 23.53
N ASP A 50 12.52 14.24 22.24
CA ASP A 50 13.83 13.89 21.76
C ASP A 50 14.66 15.16 21.50
N ASP A 51 15.93 15.11 21.86
CA ASP A 51 16.90 16.15 21.55
C ASP A 51 18.07 15.60 20.72
N VAL A 52 19.03 16.46 20.39
CA VAL A 52 20.21 16.10 19.60
C VAL A 52 20.96 14.90 20.19
N GLU A 53 21.10 14.85 21.52
CA GLU A 53 21.79 13.77 22.23
C GLU A 53 21.04 12.43 22.06
N THR A 54 19.72 12.44 22.29
CA THR A 54 18.89 11.23 22.18
C THR A 54 18.75 10.76 20.74
N ILE A 55 18.61 11.67 19.79
CA ILE A 55 18.55 11.37 18.36
C ILE A 55 19.87 10.78 17.86
N ARG A 56 21.01 11.28 18.33
CA ARG A 56 22.31 10.68 18.01
C ARG A 56 22.37 9.24 18.52
N TYR A 57 22.03 9.01 19.78
CA TYR A 57 22.05 7.67 20.37
C TYR A 57 21.17 6.69 19.59
N LYS A 58 19.94 7.11 19.25
CA LYS A 58 19.03 6.31 18.41
C LYS A 58 19.62 6.02 17.02
N SER A 59 20.32 6.99 16.43
CA SER A 59 20.96 6.84 15.11
C SER A 59 22.19 5.93 15.14
N GLU A 60 23.01 6.00 16.19
CA GLU A 60 24.12 5.08 16.41
C GLU A 60 23.62 3.66 16.69
N TRP A 61 22.49 3.53 17.40
CA TRP A 61 21.83 2.27 17.63
C TRP A 61 21.28 1.64 16.33
N ILE A 62 20.73 2.45 15.42
CA ILE A 62 20.35 2.02 14.06
C ILE A 62 21.54 1.38 13.34
N LYS A 63 22.73 2.02 13.38
CA LYS A 63 23.96 1.44 12.82
C LYS A 63 24.33 0.13 13.51
N LYS A 64 24.34 0.11 14.85
CA LYS A 64 24.71 -1.06 15.65
C LYS A 64 23.83 -2.28 15.37
N MET A 65 22.54 -2.04 15.15
CA MET A 65 21.55 -3.11 14.92
C MET A 65 21.39 -3.47 13.45
N GLY A 66 22.08 -2.80 12.52
CA GLY A 66 21.95 -3.04 11.09
C GLY A 66 20.57 -2.67 10.53
N LEU A 67 19.91 -1.67 11.11
CA LEU A 67 18.57 -1.23 10.68
C LEU A 67 18.67 -0.35 9.43
N GLY A 68 17.61 -0.36 8.61
CA GLY A 68 17.59 0.30 7.30
C GLY A 68 17.66 1.83 7.30
N GLY A 69 17.52 2.48 8.47
CA GLY A 69 17.56 3.93 8.62
C GLY A 69 16.70 4.43 9.78
N GLY A 70 16.65 5.75 9.97
CA GLY A 70 15.78 6.41 10.93
C GLY A 70 14.62 7.12 10.24
N MET A 71 13.41 7.01 10.78
CA MET A 71 12.23 7.77 10.36
C MET A 71 11.96 8.87 11.38
N ILE A 72 11.60 10.07 10.91
CA ILE A 72 11.15 11.17 11.77
C ILE A 72 9.76 11.63 11.36
N TRP A 73 8.97 12.01 12.36
CA TRP A 73 7.68 12.67 12.17
C TRP A 73 7.70 13.99 12.96
N ALA A 74 7.76 15.15 12.32
CA ALA A 74 7.89 15.42 10.88
C ALA A 74 8.85 16.61 10.69
N LEU A 75 9.23 16.87 9.43
CA LEU A 75 10.28 17.86 9.11
C LEU A 75 9.98 19.28 9.64
N ASP A 76 8.71 19.65 9.66
CA ASP A 76 8.20 20.93 10.15
C ASP A 76 8.18 21.06 11.68
N LEU A 77 8.39 19.95 12.39
CA LEU A 77 8.40 19.89 13.86
C LEU A 77 9.81 20.02 14.45
N ASP A 78 10.85 19.95 13.62
CA ASP A 78 12.24 20.23 13.99
C ASP A 78 12.46 21.75 14.10
N ASP A 79 13.61 22.18 14.64
CA ASP A 79 13.98 23.59 14.65
C ASP A 79 14.54 24.05 13.28
N PHE A 80 13.66 24.07 12.28
CA PHE A 80 13.97 24.41 10.89
C PHE A 80 14.45 25.86 10.68
N ARG A 81 14.31 26.73 11.70
CA ARG A 81 14.75 28.14 11.66
C ARG A 81 15.89 28.45 12.63
N ASN A 82 16.49 27.45 13.26
CA ASN A 82 17.56 27.63 14.24
C ASN A 82 17.19 28.57 15.41
N ARG A 83 15.95 28.53 15.88
CA ARG A 83 15.48 29.32 17.04
C ARG A 83 16.12 28.84 18.34
N CYS A 84 16.60 27.62 18.37
CA CYS A 84 17.26 26.95 19.49
C CYS A 84 18.77 27.19 19.51
N GLY A 85 19.34 27.88 18.53
CA GLY A 85 20.74 28.29 18.56
C GLY A 85 21.74 27.14 18.40
N CYS A 86 21.34 26.07 17.70
CA CYS A 86 22.18 24.94 17.31
C CYS A 86 22.51 25.08 15.81
N GLU A 87 21.57 24.72 14.95
CA GLU A 87 21.58 24.94 13.50
C GLU A 87 20.16 24.76 12.95
N PRO A 88 19.87 25.09 11.67
CA PRO A 88 18.60 24.72 11.06
C PRO A 88 18.47 23.20 10.90
N HIS A 89 17.36 22.63 11.39
CA HIS A 89 17.06 21.19 11.41
C HIS A 89 18.05 20.35 12.23
N PRO A 90 18.25 20.67 13.52
CA PRO A 90 19.27 20.03 14.33
C PRO A 90 19.02 18.53 14.53
N LEU A 91 17.76 18.09 14.71
CA LEU A 91 17.46 16.67 14.90
C LEU A 91 17.71 15.89 13.60
N LEU A 92 17.21 16.39 12.47
CA LEU A 92 17.41 15.74 11.17
C LEU A 92 18.89 15.69 10.74
N ARG A 93 19.64 16.76 10.97
CA ARG A 93 21.07 16.80 10.62
C ARG A 93 21.88 15.85 11.48
N THR A 94 21.52 15.69 12.75
CA THR A 94 22.12 14.70 13.65
C THR A 94 21.94 13.28 13.11
N ILE A 95 20.74 12.91 12.67
CA ILE A 95 20.48 11.61 12.03
C ILE A 95 21.36 11.43 10.79
N ASN A 96 21.40 12.43 9.91
CA ASN A 96 22.19 12.37 8.69
C ASN A 96 23.70 12.18 8.97
N ARG A 97 24.25 12.90 9.95
CA ARG A 97 25.67 12.75 10.34
C ARG A 97 25.92 11.38 10.97
N ALA A 98 25.06 10.98 11.88
CA ALA A 98 25.19 9.72 12.59
C ALA A 98 25.02 8.51 11.67
N LEU A 99 24.24 8.58 10.58
CA LEU A 99 24.02 7.45 9.66
C LEU A 99 24.96 7.39 8.45
N ARG A 100 25.60 8.50 8.07
CA ARG A 100 26.50 8.55 6.89
C ARG A 100 27.90 7.96 7.17
N PRO A 101 28.63 7.58 6.10
CA PRO A 101 29.96 6.98 6.21
C PRO A 101 31.11 7.98 6.41
N TYR A 102 30.88 9.29 6.32
CA TYR A 102 31.90 10.33 6.51
C TYR A 102 31.62 11.17 7.77
N SER A 103 32.67 11.46 8.54
CA SER A 103 32.61 12.20 9.80
C SER A 103 32.55 13.72 9.56
N VAL A 104 31.34 14.28 9.49
CA VAL A 104 31.14 15.70 9.73
C VAL A 104 30.97 15.88 11.24
N PRO A 105 31.83 16.63 11.94
CA PRO A 105 31.64 16.91 13.35
C PRO A 105 30.30 17.61 13.58
N ASP A 106 29.61 17.23 14.65
CA ASP A 106 28.40 17.96 15.04
C ASP A 106 28.77 19.36 15.53
N PRO A 107 27.94 20.38 15.23
CA PRO A 107 28.08 21.67 15.87
C PRO A 107 27.91 21.53 17.37
N GLN A 108 28.60 22.38 18.12
CA GLN A 108 28.52 22.41 19.58
C GLN A 108 27.21 23.07 20.00
N CYS A 109 26.14 22.28 19.99
CA CYS A 109 24.80 22.78 20.25
C CYS A 109 24.60 23.07 21.74
N PRO A 110 23.98 24.21 22.10
CA PRO A 110 23.62 24.50 23.48
C PRO A 110 22.74 23.38 24.01
N ARG A 111 23.15 22.76 25.12
CA ARG A 111 22.31 21.78 25.78
C ARG A 111 21.06 22.49 26.29
N LEU A 112 19.90 21.90 26.01
CA LEU A 112 18.64 22.39 26.56
C LEU A 112 18.63 22.10 28.06
N GLU A 113 19.10 23.07 28.82
CA GLU A 113 19.16 23.11 30.28
C GLU A 113 18.48 24.39 30.78
N ASN A 114 18.14 24.41 32.06
CA ASN A 114 17.62 25.60 32.72
C ASN A 114 18.74 26.65 32.80
N SER A 115 18.91 27.47 31.77
CA SER A 115 19.80 28.64 31.84
C SER A 115 19.08 29.75 32.62
N GLY A 116 19.63 30.12 33.78
CA GLY A 116 19.19 31.27 34.57
C GLY A 116 19.40 32.62 33.89
N ASP A 117 20.14 32.68 32.78
CA ASP A 117 20.52 33.95 32.15
C ASP A 117 20.43 33.88 30.62
N VAL A 118 19.44 34.55 30.03
CA VAL A 118 19.48 35.05 28.64
C VAL A 118 18.81 36.43 28.62
N PRO A 119 19.45 37.51 28.10
CA PRO A 119 18.90 38.86 28.10
C PRO A 119 17.72 39.01 27.13
N PRO A 120 16.81 39.98 27.35
CA PRO A 120 15.62 40.17 26.52
C PRO A 120 15.96 40.63 25.10
N PRO A 121 15.13 40.28 24.08
CA PRO A 121 15.32 40.76 22.72
C PRO A 121 14.91 42.24 22.58
N ASP A 122 15.79 42.99 21.93
CA ASP A 122 15.67 44.41 21.64
C ASP A 122 14.38 44.74 20.87
N THR A 123 13.55 45.58 21.45
CA THR A 123 12.46 46.29 20.77
C THR A 123 13.02 47.56 20.13
N SER A 124 13.24 47.55 18.82
CA SER A 124 13.15 48.79 18.05
C SER A 124 12.41 48.57 16.73
N THR A 125 11.29 49.26 16.65
CA THR A 125 10.42 49.43 15.49
C THR A 125 10.99 50.51 14.58
N SER A 126 10.98 50.27 13.27
CA SER A 126 10.65 51.34 12.34
C SER A 126 9.87 50.79 11.15
N ARG A 127 8.72 51.42 10.93
CA ARG A 127 7.72 51.14 9.89
C ARG A 127 7.83 52.24 8.85
N PRO A 128 7.79 51.94 7.54
CA PRO A 128 7.34 52.90 6.54
C PRO A 128 5.87 52.63 6.18
N THR A 129 5.07 53.67 6.31
CA THR A 129 3.69 53.79 5.82
C THR A 129 3.66 53.82 4.28
N PRO A 130 2.55 53.40 3.65
CA PRO A 130 1.87 54.37 2.77
C PRO A 130 0.34 54.45 2.96
N ALA A 131 -0.16 55.59 2.51
CA ALA A 131 -1.49 56.19 2.68
C ALA A 131 -2.63 55.53 1.85
N PRO A 132 -3.91 55.88 2.12
CA PRO A 132 -5.08 55.21 1.54
C PRO A 132 -5.55 55.86 0.24
N ILE A 133 -6.04 55.05 -0.69
CA ILE A 133 -6.83 55.49 -1.85
C ILE A 133 -8.00 54.51 -2.03
N THR A 134 -9.23 55.01 -1.91
CA THR A 134 -10.50 54.34 -2.25
C THR A 134 -10.99 54.80 -3.63
N TRP A 135 -12.24 54.46 -3.99
CA TRP A 135 -13.01 54.78 -5.21
C TRP A 135 -12.84 53.74 -6.35
N TRP A 136 -13.85 53.04 -6.93
CA TRP A 136 -15.32 53.21 -7.02
C TRP A 136 -16.11 51.87 -7.18
N LYS A 137 -17.39 52.01 -6.78
CA LYS A 137 -18.68 51.31 -6.99
C LYS A 137 -18.89 50.20 -8.05
N ALA A 138 -19.85 49.36 -7.65
CA ALA A 138 -20.57 48.30 -8.35
C ALA A 138 -21.36 48.72 -9.60
N THR A 139 -21.67 47.74 -10.45
CA THR A 139 -22.82 47.79 -11.38
C THR A 139 -23.46 46.41 -11.46
N THR A 140 -24.78 46.40 -11.28
CA THR A 140 -25.71 45.28 -11.29
C THR A 140 -26.28 45.10 -12.70
N THR A 141 -26.40 43.86 -13.17
CA THR A 141 -27.37 43.48 -14.22
C THR A 141 -27.84 42.03 -14.00
N GLY A 142 -29.10 41.85 -13.60
CA GLY A 142 -29.82 40.58 -13.79
C GLY A 142 -30.24 40.43 -15.26
N PRO A 143 -30.66 39.23 -15.70
CA PRO A 143 -32.11 39.01 -15.71
C PRO A 143 -32.58 37.55 -15.48
N THR A 144 -33.74 37.46 -14.80
CA THR A 144 -34.90 36.56 -14.96
C THR A 144 -34.73 35.08 -15.32
N THR A 145 -35.19 34.23 -14.40
CA THR A 145 -35.69 32.86 -14.61
C THR A 145 -37.13 32.86 -15.14
N PRO A 146 -37.53 31.81 -15.88
CA PRO A 146 -38.89 31.28 -15.80
C PRO A 146 -38.89 29.86 -15.21
N TYR A 147 -39.84 29.67 -14.30
CA TYR A 147 -40.19 28.45 -13.59
C TYR A 147 -40.98 27.51 -14.52
N TRP A 148 -40.75 26.19 -14.46
CA TRP A 148 -41.69 25.19 -14.94
C TRP A 148 -41.71 24.01 -13.96
N GLN A 149 -42.90 23.70 -13.44
CA GLN A 149 -43.14 22.60 -12.49
C GLN A 149 -43.28 21.26 -13.22
N PRO A 150 -42.89 20.12 -12.61
CA PRO A 150 -43.11 18.80 -13.17
C PRO A 150 -44.53 18.29 -12.89
N SER A 151 -45.16 17.73 -13.92
CA SER A 151 -46.43 17.00 -13.82
C SER A 151 -46.16 15.56 -13.35
N SER A 152 -46.90 15.13 -12.34
CA SER A 152 -46.89 13.77 -11.78
C SER A 152 -47.77 12.82 -12.59
N THR A 153 -47.24 11.67 -12.99
CA THR A 153 -48.04 10.48 -13.29
C THR A 153 -47.50 9.30 -12.48
N VAL A 154 -48.32 8.88 -11.53
CA VAL A 154 -48.18 7.70 -10.69
C VAL A 154 -48.47 6.46 -11.54
N SER A 155 -47.59 5.44 -11.46
CA SER A 155 -47.92 4.08 -11.89
C SER A 155 -47.66 3.13 -10.73
N THR A 156 -48.75 2.55 -10.22
CA THR A 156 -48.84 1.57 -9.13
C THR A 156 -48.38 0.18 -9.57
N ILE A 157 -47.57 -0.48 -8.74
CA ILE A 157 -47.21 -1.92 -8.87
C ILE A 157 -47.82 -2.68 -7.65
N PRO A 158 -48.34 -3.92 -7.80
CA PRO A 158 -49.07 -4.65 -6.75
C PRO A 158 -48.15 -5.32 -5.70
N PRO A 159 -48.70 -5.77 -4.55
CA PRO A 159 -47.92 -6.24 -3.40
C PRO A 159 -47.49 -7.71 -3.49
N TRP A 160 -46.30 -7.96 -2.93
CA TRP A 160 -45.67 -9.28 -2.78
C TRP A 160 -46.33 -10.12 -1.67
N GLN A 161 -46.53 -11.40 -1.95
CA GLN A 161 -46.89 -12.43 -0.97
C GLN A 161 -45.64 -12.95 -0.23
N THR A 162 -45.78 -13.14 1.08
CA THR A 162 -44.81 -13.72 2.01
C THR A 162 -44.75 -15.25 1.92
N PRO A 163 -43.57 -15.87 2.03
CA PRO A 163 -43.44 -17.25 2.47
C PRO A 163 -43.03 -17.36 3.94
N THR A 164 -43.62 -18.37 4.56
CA THR A 164 -43.65 -18.79 5.96
C THR A 164 -42.29 -19.16 6.56
N THR A 165 -42.06 -18.75 7.80
CA THR A 165 -40.90 -19.07 8.65
C THR A 165 -40.96 -20.51 9.15
N THR A 166 -39.88 -21.29 8.94
CA THR A 166 -39.63 -22.52 9.70
C THR A 166 -38.65 -22.21 10.83
N ARG A 167 -39.01 -22.56 12.07
CA ARG A 167 -38.20 -22.39 13.28
C ARG A 167 -36.94 -23.28 13.20
N HIS A 168 -35.77 -22.66 13.34
CA HIS A 168 -34.56 -23.35 13.81
C HIS A 168 -34.16 -22.80 15.19
N THR A 169 -33.90 -23.74 16.08
CA THR A 169 -33.57 -23.58 17.49
C THR A 169 -32.25 -22.83 17.66
N ILE A 170 -32.27 -21.71 18.37
CA ILE A 170 -31.06 -20.95 18.76
C ILE A 170 -30.45 -21.67 19.97
N ILE A 171 -29.23 -22.19 19.82
CA ILE A 171 -28.36 -22.52 20.95
C ILE A 171 -27.70 -21.21 21.36
N THR A 172 -28.15 -20.66 22.49
CA THR A 172 -27.54 -19.48 23.12
C THR A 172 -26.30 -19.88 23.90
N HIS A 173 -25.13 -19.34 23.53
CA HIS A 173 -24.00 -19.25 24.47
C HIS A 173 -24.22 -18.05 25.42
N PRO A 174 -23.94 -18.17 26.73
CA PRO A 174 -24.14 -17.08 27.68
C PRO A 174 -23.18 -15.92 27.40
N ALA A 175 -23.67 -14.70 27.64
CA ALA A 175 -22.83 -13.50 27.75
C ALA A 175 -21.83 -13.65 28.92
N PRO A 176 -20.62 -13.06 28.83
CA PRO A 176 -19.71 -13.05 29.98
C PRO A 176 -20.32 -12.22 31.11
N GLU A 177 -20.37 -12.82 32.30
CA GLU A 177 -20.85 -12.19 33.53
C GLU A 177 -20.02 -10.94 33.87
N VAL A 178 -20.73 -9.85 34.18
CA VAL A 178 -20.16 -8.63 34.76
C VAL A 178 -19.91 -8.89 36.24
N HIS A 179 -18.66 -9.06 36.64
CA HIS A 179 -18.29 -8.98 38.05
C HIS A 179 -18.33 -7.51 38.49
N THR A 180 -19.34 -7.16 39.28
CA THR A 180 -19.40 -5.88 40.00
C THR A 180 -18.56 -5.94 41.28
N GLY A 181 -17.64 -4.99 41.42
CA GLY A 181 -17.18 -4.54 42.73
C GLY A 181 -15.68 -4.70 43.01
N ASP A 182 -14.88 -3.79 42.46
CA ASP A 182 -13.86 -3.06 43.23
C ASP A 182 -13.49 -1.79 42.46
N LYS A 183 -13.54 -0.63 43.15
CA LYS A 183 -13.04 0.62 42.56
C LYS A 183 -11.53 0.48 42.39
N CYS A 184 -11.05 0.34 41.16
CA CYS A 184 -9.62 0.34 40.89
C CYS A 184 -9.06 1.77 41.00
N GLN A 185 -7.76 1.89 41.28
CA GLN A 185 -7.10 3.19 41.37
C GLN A 185 -6.73 3.69 39.97
N GLU A 186 -7.12 4.92 39.62
CA GLU A 186 -6.92 5.50 38.28
C GLU A 186 -5.47 5.37 37.81
N GLY A 187 -5.27 4.86 36.59
CA GLY A 187 -3.95 4.69 36.00
C GLY A 187 -3.16 3.46 36.49
N THR A 188 -3.75 2.60 37.32
CA THR A 188 -3.16 1.31 37.67
C THR A 188 -3.38 0.25 36.58
N TYR A 189 -2.43 -0.67 36.51
CA TYR A 189 -2.45 -1.79 35.59
C TYR A 189 -2.27 -3.10 36.35
N ARG A 190 -3.02 -4.13 36.00
CA ARG A 190 -2.93 -5.45 36.62
C ARG A 190 -2.96 -6.54 35.56
N ARG A 191 -2.08 -7.54 35.67
CA ARG A 191 -2.13 -8.71 34.78
C ARG A 191 -3.45 -9.45 34.89
N ASP A 192 -3.94 -9.95 33.75
CA ASP A 192 -5.03 -10.93 33.75
C ASP A 192 -4.50 -12.28 34.32
N PRO A 193 -5.09 -12.80 35.41
CA PRO A 193 -4.63 -14.03 36.02
C PRO A 193 -4.83 -15.28 35.15
N SER A 194 -5.70 -15.23 34.15
CA SER A 194 -6.05 -16.33 33.25
C SER A 194 -5.30 -16.32 31.91
N ASP A 195 -4.83 -15.16 31.45
CA ASP A 195 -4.08 -15.02 30.20
C ASP A 195 -2.93 -14.02 30.35
N CYS A 196 -1.69 -14.52 30.32
CA CYS A 196 -0.47 -13.70 30.42
C CYS A 196 -0.33 -12.64 29.32
N ARG A 197 -1.11 -12.73 28.24
CA ARG A 197 -1.12 -11.75 27.13
C ARG A 197 -2.11 -10.62 27.39
N ARG A 198 -2.88 -10.68 28.47
CA ARG A 198 -3.93 -9.72 28.79
C ARG A 198 -3.63 -9.02 30.12
N TYR A 199 -4.17 -7.81 30.24
CA TYR A 199 -4.09 -7.01 31.45
C TYR A 199 -5.30 -6.11 31.57
N PHE A 200 -5.57 -5.64 32.77
CA PHE A 200 -6.59 -4.66 33.06
C PHE A 200 -5.96 -3.29 33.28
N ARG A 201 -6.55 -2.25 32.69
CA ARG A 201 -6.22 -0.85 32.98
C ARG A 201 -7.39 -0.19 33.68
N CYS A 202 -7.12 0.49 34.78
CA CYS A 202 -8.15 1.26 35.47
C CYS A 202 -8.42 2.61 34.78
N VAL A 203 -9.66 2.85 34.37
CA VAL A 203 -10.14 4.11 33.80
C VAL A 203 -11.46 4.49 34.45
N HIS A 204 -11.54 5.69 35.02
CA HIS A 204 -12.69 6.19 35.78
C HIS A 204 -13.15 5.27 36.92
N GLY A 205 -12.20 4.58 37.57
CA GLY A 205 -12.48 3.62 38.62
C GLY A 205 -13.06 2.28 38.15
N VAL A 206 -13.03 2.01 36.84
CA VAL A 206 -13.50 0.76 36.20
C VAL A 206 -12.32 0.07 35.51
N GLU A 207 -12.19 -1.23 35.68
CA GLU A 207 -11.17 -2.03 34.99
C GLU A 207 -11.59 -2.31 33.54
N HIS A 208 -10.73 -1.92 32.60
CA HIS A 208 -10.87 -2.23 31.18
C HIS A 208 -9.88 -3.32 30.78
N ALA A 209 -10.38 -4.40 30.18
CA ALA A 209 -9.55 -5.49 29.68
C ALA A 209 -8.83 -5.10 28.38
N GLU A 210 -7.52 -5.26 28.36
CA GLU A 210 -6.61 -4.93 27.27
C GLU A 210 -5.74 -6.16 26.94
N ALA A 211 -5.07 -6.12 25.79
CA ALA A 211 -4.15 -7.17 25.36
C ALA A 211 -2.80 -6.59 24.92
N CYS A 212 -1.73 -7.30 25.25
CA CYS A 212 -0.40 -7.00 24.75
C CYS A 212 -0.29 -7.28 23.24
N ALA A 213 0.57 -6.51 22.57
CA ALA A 213 0.92 -6.77 21.18
C ALA A 213 1.46 -8.20 20.98
N HIS A 214 1.26 -8.76 19.78
CA HIS A 214 1.51 -10.17 19.50
C HIS A 214 2.94 -10.60 19.86
N GLY A 215 3.07 -11.67 20.65
CA GLY A 215 4.36 -12.20 21.14
C GLY A 215 4.84 -11.62 22.49
N LEU A 216 4.16 -10.62 23.04
CA LEU A 216 4.47 -10.02 24.34
C LEU A 216 3.53 -10.50 25.44
N TYR A 217 4.05 -10.55 26.67
CA TYR A 217 3.36 -10.95 27.89
C TYR A 217 3.33 -9.73 28.83
N PHE A 218 2.27 -9.55 29.59
CA PHE A 218 2.16 -8.42 30.50
C PHE A 218 3.01 -8.64 31.75
N ASP A 219 4.07 -7.84 31.93
CA ASP A 219 4.92 -7.85 33.12
C ASP A 219 4.25 -7.06 34.25
N ASP A 220 3.62 -7.79 35.17
CA ASP A 220 2.96 -7.20 36.35
C ASP A 220 3.90 -6.43 37.30
N THR A 221 5.22 -6.64 37.24
CA THR A 221 6.20 -5.87 38.02
C THR A 221 6.54 -4.56 37.33
N LYS A 222 6.72 -4.57 36.00
CA LYS A 222 7.04 -3.37 35.20
C LYS A 222 5.82 -2.60 34.70
N LYS A 223 4.62 -3.15 34.89
CA LYS A 223 3.34 -2.61 34.41
C LYS A 223 3.32 -2.32 32.91
N MET A 224 3.96 -3.19 32.12
CA MET A 224 4.05 -3.07 30.65
C MET A 224 4.19 -4.43 29.97
N CYS A 225 3.93 -4.48 28.67
CA CYS A 225 4.15 -5.68 27.86
C CYS A 225 5.64 -5.87 27.55
N ASP A 226 6.19 -7.03 27.90
CA ASP A 226 7.58 -7.40 27.65
C ASP A 226 7.64 -8.79 27.00
N TRP A 227 8.81 -9.18 26.51
CA TRP A 227 9.00 -10.46 25.83
C TRP A 227 8.70 -11.63 26.77
N LYS A 228 8.07 -12.69 26.24
CA LYS A 228 7.75 -13.92 26.98
C LYS A 228 8.93 -14.44 27.83
N SER A 229 10.16 -14.35 27.33
CA SER A 229 11.37 -14.81 28.02
C SER A 229 11.77 -13.96 29.25
N LYS A 230 11.19 -12.76 29.40
CA LYS A 230 11.48 -11.80 30.47
C LYS A 230 10.33 -11.66 31.47
N VAL A 231 9.20 -12.33 31.22
CA VAL A 231 8.00 -12.25 32.06
C VAL A 231 7.75 -13.60 32.71
N THR A 232 7.89 -13.66 34.05
CA THR A 232 7.48 -14.82 34.81
C THR A 232 5.95 -14.86 34.88
N CYS A 233 5.31 -15.82 34.22
CA CYS A 233 3.87 -15.98 34.24
C CYS A 233 3.45 -17.43 34.48
N THR A 234 2.59 -17.63 35.47
CA THR A 234 1.96 -18.90 35.84
C THR A 234 0.45 -18.75 35.70
N ALA A 235 -0.05 -18.66 34.47
CA ALA A 235 -1.49 -18.78 34.24
C ALA A 235 -1.91 -20.23 34.55
N GLU A 236 -2.90 -20.43 35.41
CA GLU A 236 -3.39 -21.76 35.77
C GLU A 236 -4.03 -22.43 34.55
N SER A 237 -3.24 -23.24 33.84
CA SER A 237 -3.72 -24.05 32.72
C SER A 237 -4.36 -25.33 33.25
N GLY A 238 -5.66 -25.51 33.03
CA GLY A 238 -6.32 -26.81 33.14
C GLY A 238 -5.65 -27.83 32.20
N SER A 239 -5.04 -28.85 32.78
CA SER A 239 -4.27 -29.90 32.08
C SER A 239 -5.05 -31.20 31.90
N ALA A 240 -4.81 -31.89 30.77
CA ALA A 240 -4.90 -33.36 30.66
C ALA A 240 -3.51 -33.91 30.25
N PRO A 241 -3.14 -35.17 30.60
CA PRO A 241 -1.81 -35.47 31.11
C PRO A 241 -0.79 -36.12 30.15
N THR A 242 0.47 -36.02 30.61
CA THR A 242 1.84 -36.47 30.23
C THR A 242 2.00 -37.91 29.66
N PRO A 243 3.16 -38.29 29.04
CA PRO A 243 4.41 -38.52 29.78
C PRO A 243 5.74 -38.02 29.15
N SER A 244 6.69 -37.76 30.05
CA SER A 244 8.05 -37.26 29.86
C SER A 244 9.06 -38.30 29.33
N PRO A 245 10.24 -37.88 28.82
CA PRO A 245 11.25 -38.73 28.17
C PRO A 245 12.43 -39.13 29.08
N PRO A 246 13.29 -40.11 28.71
CA PRO A 246 14.60 -40.27 29.31
C PRO A 246 15.75 -39.78 28.40
N THR A 247 16.42 -38.74 28.91
CA THR A 247 17.88 -38.59 29.14
C THR A 247 18.94 -38.90 28.05
N ARG A 248 19.51 -37.81 27.52
CA ARG A 248 20.94 -37.41 27.42
C ARG A 248 22.05 -38.47 27.22
N HIS A 249 22.85 -38.27 26.16
CA HIS A 249 24.30 -38.53 26.17
C HIS A 249 25.08 -37.41 25.47
N THR A 250 26.22 -37.10 26.07
CA THR A 250 27.17 -36.02 25.80
C THR A 250 28.35 -36.56 24.99
N THR A 251 28.89 -35.86 23.97
CA THR A 251 30.35 -35.84 23.73
C THR A 251 30.87 -34.68 22.86
N ARG A 252 31.81 -33.93 23.45
CA ARG A 252 33.04 -33.25 22.97
C ARG A 252 33.11 -32.64 21.56
N TYR A 253 33.46 -31.35 21.55
CA TYR A 253 34.11 -30.65 20.43
C TYR A 253 35.62 -30.50 20.72
N THR A 254 36.44 -30.71 19.69
CA THR A 254 37.87 -30.38 19.65
C THR A 254 38.08 -29.22 18.67
N THR A 255 38.96 -28.32 19.07
CA THR A 255 39.37 -27.05 18.46
C THR A 255 40.16 -27.25 17.16
N GLN A 256 39.99 -26.35 16.17
CA GLN A 256 41.08 -25.68 15.43
C GLN A 256 40.55 -24.57 14.51
N GLN A 257 41.33 -23.50 14.37
CA GLN A 257 41.08 -22.24 13.65
C GLN A 257 42.15 -22.09 12.52
N PRO A 258 42.15 -21.02 11.69
CA PRO A 258 41.81 -21.03 10.26
C PRO A 258 43.00 -20.73 9.31
N PRO A 259 42.81 -20.77 7.97
CA PRO A 259 43.65 -20.02 7.03
C PRO A 259 42.89 -18.91 6.28
N GLN A 260 43.60 -17.82 6.03
CA GLN A 260 43.23 -16.58 5.31
C GLN A 260 43.94 -16.54 3.92
N PRO A 261 43.81 -15.50 3.07
CA PRO A 261 43.18 -15.58 1.74
C PRO A 261 44.15 -15.40 0.55
N THR A 262 43.77 -15.90 -0.62
CA THR A 262 44.49 -15.72 -1.90
C THR A 262 43.95 -14.55 -2.73
N GLN A 263 44.87 -13.74 -3.28
CA GLN A 263 44.64 -12.59 -4.17
C GLN A 263 44.45 -13.01 -5.65
N PRO A 264 43.75 -12.20 -6.48
CA PRO A 264 43.62 -12.41 -7.92
C PRO A 264 44.70 -11.68 -8.74
N THR A 265 45.24 -12.38 -9.74
CA THR A 265 46.20 -11.89 -10.75
C THR A 265 45.46 -11.24 -11.94
N TYR A 266 45.87 -10.02 -12.30
CA TYR A 266 45.45 -9.31 -13.52
C TYR A 266 46.42 -9.61 -14.69
N ALA A 267 45.87 -9.83 -15.89
CA ALA A 267 46.60 -9.83 -17.16
C ALA A 267 46.30 -8.54 -17.95
N PRO A 268 47.27 -7.93 -18.64
CA PRO A 268 47.09 -6.65 -19.34
C PRO A 268 46.51 -6.81 -20.77
N ALA A 269 45.65 -5.87 -21.14
CA ALA A 269 45.07 -5.72 -22.48
C ALA A 269 46.04 -4.99 -23.43
N ILE A 270 46.09 -5.46 -24.69
CA ILE A 270 46.86 -4.86 -25.79
C ILE A 270 45.98 -3.83 -26.52
N ILE A 271 46.61 -2.70 -26.82
CA ILE A 271 46.08 -1.54 -27.54
C ILE A 271 46.22 -1.79 -29.05
N GLU A 272 45.14 -1.61 -29.82
CA GLU A 272 45.24 -1.28 -31.24
C GLU A 272 44.44 -0.01 -31.55
N THR A 273 45.11 0.90 -32.26
CA THR A 273 44.73 2.27 -32.53
C THR A 273 44.29 2.44 -33.99
N THR A 274 43.10 3.06 -34.15
CA THR A 274 42.71 4.03 -35.19
C THR A 274 42.66 3.63 -36.68
N ARG A 275 41.47 3.83 -37.28
CA ARG A 275 41.21 4.70 -38.46
C ARG A 275 39.69 4.98 -38.55
N GLY A 276 39.29 6.25 -38.53
CA GLY A 276 37.93 6.70 -38.94
C GLY A 276 37.85 6.94 -40.45
N PRO A 277 36.89 7.71 -41.01
CA PRO A 277 35.62 8.22 -40.48
C PRO A 277 34.42 7.94 -41.44
N HIS A 278 33.18 7.78 -40.95
CA HIS A 278 31.99 8.01 -41.79
C HIS A 278 30.78 8.47 -40.97
N ILE A 279 30.25 9.63 -41.35
CA ILE A 279 29.02 10.25 -40.84
C ILE A 279 27.83 9.62 -41.57
N GLY A 280 26.88 9.06 -40.81
CA GLY A 280 25.61 8.49 -41.26
C GLY A 280 24.63 8.38 -40.08
N PRO A 281 23.31 8.38 -40.31
CA PRO A 281 22.33 9.06 -39.48
C PRO A 281 22.00 8.36 -38.15
N SER A 282 21.66 9.17 -37.16
CA SER A 282 21.16 8.81 -35.84
C SER A 282 19.93 7.88 -35.93
N SER A 283 20.16 6.59 -35.70
CA SER A 283 19.15 5.70 -35.11
C SER A 283 19.36 5.71 -33.60
N GLY A 284 18.76 6.70 -32.94
CA GLY A 284 18.70 6.74 -31.48
C GLY A 284 17.81 5.61 -30.96
N THR A 285 18.38 4.42 -30.79
CA THR A 285 17.78 3.39 -29.94
C THR A 285 17.77 3.95 -28.53
N SER A 286 16.61 4.43 -28.08
CA SER A 286 16.38 4.78 -26.68
C SER A 286 16.47 3.50 -25.84
N SER A 287 17.69 3.05 -25.54
CA SER A 287 17.91 1.94 -24.63
C SER A 287 17.54 2.42 -23.23
N THR A 288 16.32 2.12 -22.78
CA THR A 288 16.00 2.16 -21.35
C THR A 288 17.02 1.26 -20.66
N THR A 289 17.89 1.83 -19.83
CA THR A 289 18.86 1.06 -19.04
C THR A 289 18.11 0.01 -18.24
N ASP A 290 18.55 -1.25 -18.30
CA ASP A 290 17.97 -2.30 -17.47
C ASP A 290 18.24 -1.99 -15.98
N THR A 291 17.20 -1.52 -15.30
CA THR A 291 17.24 -1.19 -13.87
C THR A 291 16.91 -2.39 -12.98
N GLY A 292 16.56 -3.54 -13.57
CA GLY A 292 16.10 -4.74 -12.88
C GLY A 292 14.67 -4.66 -12.31
N TYR A 293 13.97 -3.53 -12.46
CA TYR A 293 12.56 -3.41 -12.02
C TYR A 293 11.59 -3.93 -13.08
N LYS A 294 10.58 -4.69 -12.64
CA LYS A 294 9.47 -5.09 -13.49
C LYS A 294 8.44 -3.96 -13.62
N VAL A 295 7.91 -3.78 -14.82
CA VAL A 295 6.67 -3.02 -15.08
C VAL A 295 5.73 -4.00 -15.78
N VAL A 296 4.80 -4.54 -15.00
CA VAL A 296 3.86 -5.59 -15.41
C VAL A 296 2.54 -4.94 -15.84
N CYS A 297 2.17 -5.12 -17.10
CA CYS A 297 1.05 -4.42 -17.72
C CYS A 297 -0.05 -5.39 -18.11
N TYR A 298 -1.23 -5.29 -17.50
CA TYR A 298 -2.39 -6.05 -17.95
C TYR A 298 -3.00 -5.41 -19.21
N PHE A 299 -3.20 -6.23 -20.23
CA PHE A 299 -3.95 -5.91 -21.45
C PHE A 299 -5.30 -6.61 -21.40
N THR A 300 -6.39 -5.85 -21.51
CA THR A 300 -7.75 -6.43 -21.50
C THR A 300 -8.29 -6.58 -22.91
N ASN A 301 -8.59 -7.81 -23.31
CA ASN A 301 -9.03 -8.06 -24.69
C ASN A 301 -10.38 -7.42 -25.01
N TRP A 302 -11.27 -7.20 -24.04
CA TRP A 302 -12.59 -6.60 -24.25
C TRP A 302 -12.58 -5.09 -24.46
N ALA A 303 -11.46 -4.39 -24.21
CA ALA A 303 -11.38 -2.94 -24.41
C ALA A 303 -11.57 -2.52 -25.89
N TRP A 304 -11.38 -3.45 -26.84
CA TRP A 304 -11.65 -3.20 -28.26
C TRP A 304 -13.14 -3.03 -28.62
N TYR A 305 -14.04 -3.46 -27.73
CA TYR A 305 -15.50 -3.28 -27.89
C TYR A 305 -15.99 -1.91 -27.44
N ARG A 306 -15.17 -1.15 -26.74
CA ARG A 306 -15.48 0.24 -26.40
C ARG A 306 -15.60 1.05 -27.68
N GLN A 307 -16.48 2.04 -27.65
CA GLN A 307 -16.77 2.89 -28.81
C GLN A 307 -15.87 4.12 -28.79
N GLY A 308 -15.52 4.64 -29.98
CA GLY A 308 -14.79 5.90 -30.13
C GLY A 308 -13.45 5.93 -29.38
N GLU A 309 -13.20 7.02 -28.65
CA GLU A 309 -11.92 7.30 -28.01
C GLU A 309 -11.52 6.31 -26.90
N GLY A 310 -12.45 5.53 -26.37
CA GLY A 310 -12.15 4.49 -25.37
C GLY A 310 -11.72 3.14 -25.94
N LYS A 311 -11.80 2.95 -27.26
CA LYS A 311 -11.39 1.70 -27.93
C LYS A 311 -9.89 1.51 -27.83
N TYR A 312 -9.44 0.38 -27.28
CA TYR A 312 -8.03 0.01 -27.14
C TYR A 312 -7.76 -1.33 -27.83
N LEU A 313 -6.70 -1.40 -28.64
CA LEU A 313 -6.31 -2.52 -29.49
C LEU A 313 -4.90 -3.01 -29.16
N PRO A 314 -4.49 -4.21 -29.61
CA PRO A 314 -3.09 -4.65 -29.51
C PRO A 314 -2.10 -3.64 -30.10
N GLU A 315 -2.49 -2.93 -31.17
CA GLU A 315 -1.68 -1.91 -31.83
C GLU A 315 -1.50 -0.63 -31.00
N ASP A 316 -2.35 -0.38 -29.99
CA ASP A 316 -2.23 0.76 -29.09
C ASP A 316 -1.22 0.51 -27.96
N ILE A 317 -0.70 -0.72 -27.81
CA ILE A 317 0.31 -1.05 -26.80
C ILE A 317 1.65 -0.42 -27.18
N ASP A 318 2.16 0.47 -26.32
CA ASP A 318 3.56 0.91 -26.36
C ASP A 318 4.44 -0.11 -25.62
N PRO A 319 5.19 -0.98 -26.35
CA PRO A 319 5.97 -2.05 -25.74
C PRO A 319 7.17 -1.51 -24.95
N ASP A 320 7.61 -0.28 -25.17
CA ASP A 320 8.77 0.27 -24.47
C ASP A 320 8.41 0.65 -23.02
N LEU A 321 7.12 0.80 -22.71
CA LEU A 321 6.60 1.13 -21.39
C LEU A 321 6.36 -0.07 -20.47
N CYS A 322 6.49 -1.30 -20.97
CA CYS A 322 6.30 -2.51 -20.18
C CYS A 322 7.56 -3.37 -20.22
N THR A 323 7.81 -4.16 -19.17
CA THR A 323 8.77 -5.28 -19.27
C THR A 323 8.04 -6.60 -19.44
N HIS A 324 6.84 -6.70 -18.88
CA HIS A 324 5.96 -7.85 -19.00
C HIS A 324 4.57 -7.35 -19.38
N ILE A 325 3.96 -7.97 -20.39
CA ILE A 325 2.56 -7.79 -20.75
C ILE A 325 1.82 -9.06 -20.33
N VAL A 326 0.74 -8.91 -19.59
CA VAL A 326 -0.13 -10.00 -19.18
C VAL A 326 -1.42 -9.88 -19.98
N TYR A 327 -1.68 -10.83 -20.87
CA TYR A 327 -2.91 -10.87 -21.67
C TYR A 327 -4.06 -11.37 -20.81
N GLY A 328 -5.03 -10.50 -20.52
CA GLY A 328 -6.28 -10.82 -19.84
C GLY A 328 -7.43 -11.02 -20.84
N PHE A 329 -8.10 -12.16 -20.90
CA PHE A 329 -7.86 -13.40 -20.15
C PHE A 329 -8.15 -14.63 -21.01
N ALA A 330 -7.58 -15.76 -20.61
CA ALA A 330 -8.16 -17.07 -20.83
C ALA A 330 -9.01 -17.49 -19.63
N VAL A 331 -9.84 -18.52 -19.81
CA VAL A 331 -10.78 -19.00 -18.77
C VAL A 331 -10.63 -20.49 -18.52
N LEU A 332 -11.05 -20.93 -17.33
CA LEU A 332 -11.11 -22.34 -16.98
C LEU A 332 -12.41 -22.97 -17.46
N ASP A 333 -12.32 -24.02 -18.27
CA ASP A 333 -13.48 -24.82 -18.65
C ASP A 333 -14.10 -25.53 -17.45
N GLY A 334 -15.36 -25.23 -17.13
CA GLY A 334 -16.03 -25.75 -15.94
C GLY A 334 -16.21 -27.28 -15.92
N THR A 335 -16.24 -27.93 -17.09
CA THR A 335 -16.45 -29.37 -17.21
C THR A 335 -15.11 -30.11 -17.22
N ASN A 336 -14.22 -29.72 -18.12
CA ASN A 336 -12.98 -30.44 -18.39
C ASN A 336 -11.82 -29.99 -17.50
N LEU A 337 -11.94 -28.84 -16.83
CA LEU A 337 -10.92 -28.21 -15.99
C LEU A 337 -9.59 -28.00 -16.74
N ILE A 338 -9.70 -27.49 -17.97
CA ILE A 338 -8.57 -27.10 -18.82
C ILE A 338 -8.73 -25.64 -19.26
N ILE A 339 -7.63 -24.99 -19.61
CA ILE A 339 -7.63 -23.63 -20.14
C ILE A 339 -8.33 -23.55 -21.51
N LYS A 340 -9.08 -22.49 -21.77
CA LYS A 340 -9.67 -22.16 -23.08
C LYS A 340 -9.68 -20.64 -23.30
N PRO A 341 -9.74 -20.15 -24.55
CA PRO A 341 -9.91 -18.72 -24.81
C PRO A 341 -11.21 -18.19 -24.18
N HIS A 342 -11.17 -16.94 -23.71
CA HIS A 342 -12.36 -16.26 -23.20
C HIS A 342 -13.24 -15.78 -24.36
N ASP A 343 -12.62 -15.20 -25.40
CA ASP A 343 -13.30 -14.58 -26.52
C ASP A 343 -12.62 -15.01 -27.82
N THR A 344 -13.09 -16.10 -28.42
CA THR A 344 -12.51 -16.64 -29.66
C THR A 344 -12.55 -15.63 -30.81
N TRP A 345 -13.51 -14.69 -30.81
CA TRP A 345 -13.61 -13.70 -31.87
C TRP A 345 -12.47 -12.68 -31.80
N ALA A 346 -12.16 -12.16 -30.61
CA ALA A 346 -10.96 -11.33 -30.42
C ALA A 346 -9.67 -12.16 -30.55
N ASP A 347 -9.59 -13.26 -29.80
CA ASP A 347 -8.36 -14.01 -29.57
C ASP A 347 -7.88 -14.73 -30.85
N PHE A 348 -8.79 -15.37 -31.59
CA PHE A 348 -8.48 -16.16 -32.78
C PHE A 348 -8.83 -15.46 -34.10
N ASP A 349 -10.08 -15.04 -34.29
CA ASP A 349 -10.51 -14.49 -35.59
C ASP A 349 -9.86 -13.14 -35.87
N ASN A 350 -9.73 -12.29 -34.85
CA ASN A 350 -9.01 -11.00 -34.93
C ASN A 350 -7.54 -11.09 -34.49
N LYS A 351 -7.07 -12.31 -34.21
CA LYS A 351 -5.66 -12.66 -33.97
C LYS A 351 -5.02 -11.91 -32.80
N PHE A 352 -5.76 -11.55 -31.76
CA PHE A 352 -5.20 -10.76 -30.66
C PHE A 352 -4.05 -11.49 -29.95
N TYR A 353 -4.14 -12.80 -29.74
CA TYR A 353 -3.02 -13.58 -29.17
C TYR A 353 -1.75 -13.44 -30.00
N ALA A 354 -1.85 -13.60 -31.32
CA ALA A 354 -0.69 -13.47 -32.21
C ALA A 354 -0.13 -12.04 -32.24
N LYS A 355 -1.00 -11.03 -32.28
CA LYS A 355 -0.59 -9.62 -32.32
C LYS A 355 0.13 -9.18 -31.05
N VAL A 356 -0.38 -9.59 -29.87
CA VAL A 356 0.25 -9.21 -28.59
C VAL A 356 1.53 -10.00 -28.36
N THR A 357 1.57 -11.30 -28.67
CA THR A 357 2.81 -12.10 -28.54
C THR A 357 3.90 -11.70 -29.53
N GLU A 358 3.56 -11.11 -30.68
CA GLU A 358 4.55 -10.53 -31.61
C GLU A 358 5.36 -9.38 -30.96
N LEU A 359 4.82 -8.71 -29.93
CA LEU A 359 5.55 -7.67 -29.19
C LEU A 359 6.81 -8.20 -28.51
N LYS A 360 6.94 -9.52 -28.29
CA LYS A 360 8.16 -10.17 -27.78
C LYS A 360 9.40 -9.81 -28.58
N ARG A 361 9.27 -9.51 -29.88
CA ARG A 361 10.39 -9.04 -30.73
C ARG A 361 11.01 -7.71 -30.27
N ARG A 362 10.31 -6.97 -29.41
CA ARG A 362 10.75 -5.71 -28.78
C ARG A 362 11.44 -5.94 -27.43
N GLY A 363 11.61 -7.18 -27.00
CA GLY A 363 12.29 -7.55 -25.75
C GLY A 363 11.38 -7.64 -24.53
N VAL A 364 10.07 -7.41 -24.67
CA VAL A 364 9.09 -7.63 -23.60
C VAL A 364 8.73 -9.10 -23.46
N LYS A 365 8.36 -9.52 -22.25
CA LYS A 365 7.76 -10.84 -22.02
C LYS A 365 6.25 -10.75 -22.14
N VAL A 366 5.61 -11.75 -22.73
CA VAL A 366 4.15 -11.78 -22.88
C VAL A 366 3.58 -13.06 -22.28
N THR A 367 2.89 -12.96 -21.15
CA THR A 367 2.23 -14.09 -20.49
C THR A 367 0.71 -14.03 -20.69
N LEU A 368 0.03 -15.17 -20.50
CA LEU A 368 -1.42 -15.27 -20.53
C LEU A 368 -1.96 -15.38 -19.11
N ALA A 369 -2.91 -14.52 -18.73
CA ALA A 369 -3.62 -14.69 -17.46
C ALA A 369 -4.81 -15.63 -17.63
N ILE A 370 -5.01 -16.52 -16.66
CA ILE A 370 -6.20 -17.35 -16.53
C ILE A 370 -6.97 -16.97 -15.26
N GLY A 371 -8.26 -16.69 -15.41
CA GLY A 371 -9.13 -16.33 -14.29
C GLY A 371 -9.72 -14.93 -14.42
N GLY A 372 -9.46 -14.11 -13.43
CA GLY A 372 -10.12 -12.84 -13.17
C GLY A 372 -11.44 -13.01 -12.41
N TRP A 373 -11.97 -11.89 -11.92
CA TRP A 373 -13.15 -11.81 -11.05
C TRP A 373 -14.36 -12.64 -11.49
N ASN A 374 -14.74 -12.55 -12.77
CA ASN A 374 -15.92 -13.24 -13.29
C ASN A 374 -15.66 -14.74 -13.49
N ASP A 375 -14.50 -15.10 -14.01
CA ASP A 375 -14.18 -16.49 -14.27
C ASP A 375 -13.97 -17.28 -12.98
N SER A 376 -13.49 -16.61 -11.93
CA SER A 376 -13.28 -17.20 -10.60
C SER A 376 -14.57 -17.54 -9.85
N LEU A 377 -15.74 -17.17 -10.39
CA LEU A 377 -17.03 -17.46 -9.76
C LEU A 377 -17.29 -18.97 -9.69
N GLY A 378 -17.66 -19.44 -8.49
CA GLY A 378 -18.05 -20.82 -8.24
C GLY A 378 -16.87 -21.75 -7.92
N ASP A 379 -17.09 -23.05 -8.07
CA ASP A 379 -16.22 -24.09 -7.50
C ASP A 379 -15.12 -24.59 -8.45
N LYS A 380 -15.09 -24.17 -9.71
CA LYS A 380 -14.29 -24.86 -10.74
C LYS A 380 -12.79 -24.82 -10.50
N TYR A 381 -12.27 -23.71 -9.97
CA TYR A 381 -10.87 -23.61 -9.58
C TYR A 381 -10.60 -24.47 -8.33
N SER A 382 -11.52 -24.48 -7.36
CA SER A 382 -11.44 -25.39 -6.20
C SER A 382 -11.40 -26.86 -6.63
N ARG A 383 -12.26 -27.29 -7.56
CA ARG A 383 -12.24 -28.66 -8.12
C ARG A 383 -10.94 -28.99 -8.84
N LEU A 384 -10.38 -28.03 -9.58
CA LEU A 384 -9.08 -28.18 -10.23
C LEU A 384 -7.98 -28.41 -9.19
N VAL A 385 -7.84 -27.49 -8.22
CA VAL A 385 -6.69 -27.53 -7.30
C VAL A 385 -6.76 -28.67 -6.29
N ASN A 386 -7.96 -29.14 -5.94
CA ASN A 386 -8.14 -30.25 -5.00
C ASN A 386 -8.05 -31.64 -5.64
N SER A 387 -7.78 -31.75 -6.95
CA SER A 387 -7.65 -33.04 -7.64
C SER A 387 -6.29 -33.17 -8.36
N PRO A 388 -5.37 -34.05 -7.90
CA PRO A 388 -4.08 -34.26 -8.57
C PRO A 388 -4.21 -34.66 -10.04
N ALA A 389 -5.23 -35.46 -10.39
CA ALA A 389 -5.52 -35.84 -11.77
C ALA A 389 -5.98 -34.64 -12.61
N ALA A 390 -6.81 -33.76 -12.06
CA ALA A 390 -7.25 -32.54 -12.76
C ALA A 390 -6.07 -31.57 -12.95
N ARG A 391 -5.23 -31.38 -11.92
CA ARG A 391 -4.01 -30.56 -12.03
C ARG A 391 -3.07 -31.08 -13.11
N THR A 392 -2.79 -32.39 -13.13
CA THR A 392 -1.95 -33.03 -14.17
C THR A 392 -2.53 -32.81 -15.56
N LYS A 393 -3.84 -33.03 -15.74
CA LYS A 393 -4.54 -32.80 -17.01
C LYS A 393 -4.44 -31.34 -17.45
N PHE A 394 -4.67 -30.40 -16.54
CA PHE A 394 -4.54 -28.97 -16.80
C PHE A 394 -3.12 -28.61 -17.23
N ILE A 395 -2.10 -29.07 -16.48
CA ILE A 395 -0.68 -28.76 -16.72
C ILE A 395 -0.26 -29.21 -18.12
N ASN A 396 -0.61 -30.43 -18.52
CA ASN A 396 -0.29 -30.92 -19.87
C ASN A 396 -0.94 -30.05 -20.95
N HIS A 397 -2.22 -29.72 -20.78
CA HIS A 397 -2.95 -28.93 -21.77
C HIS A 397 -2.49 -27.46 -21.82
N VAL A 398 -2.16 -26.84 -20.69
CA VAL A 398 -1.76 -25.43 -20.66
C VAL A 398 -0.39 -25.21 -21.31
N ILE A 399 0.55 -26.15 -21.17
CA ILE A 399 1.84 -26.08 -21.87
C ILE A 399 1.64 -26.06 -23.38
N GLU A 400 0.83 -26.99 -23.91
CA GLU A 400 0.48 -27.03 -25.33
C GLU A 400 -0.21 -25.74 -25.79
N PHE A 401 -1.15 -25.23 -24.99
CA PHE A 401 -1.89 -24.01 -25.29
C PHE A 401 -0.96 -22.78 -25.37
N LEU A 402 -0.07 -22.60 -24.39
CA LEU A 402 0.86 -21.48 -24.34
C LEU A 402 1.84 -21.52 -25.51
N GLN A 403 2.42 -22.69 -25.81
CA GLN A 403 3.35 -22.86 -26.93
C GLN A 403 2.67 -22.63 -28.28
N LYS A 404 1.47 -23.18 -28.48
CA LYS A 404 0.67 -22.99 -29.69
C LYS A 404 0.39 -21.52 -29.98
N HIS A 405 0.19 -20.72 -28.94
CA HIS A 405 -0.13 -19.30 -29.03
C HIS A 405 1.07 -18.38 -28.72
N ASN A 406 2.29 -18.91 -28.64
CA ASN A 406 3.55 -18.18 -28.48
C ASN A 406 3.67 -17.32 -27.20
N PHE A 407 2.99 -17.70 -26.12
CA PHE A 407 3.12 -17.04 -24.82
C PHE A 407 4.41 -17.47 -24.09
N ASP A 408 5.01 -16.56 -23.33
CA ASP A 408 6.19 -16.78 -22.50
C ASP A 408 5.87 -17.40 -21.13
N GLY A 409 4.60 -17.58 -20.78
CA GLY A 409 4.21 -18.10 -19.47
C GLY A 409 2.75 -17.90 -19.12
N LEU A 410 2.40 -18.26 -17.89
CA LEU A 410 1.06 -18.20 -17.32
C LEU A 410 1.01 -17.30 -16.09
N ASP A 411 -0.01 -16.47 -15.99
CA ASP A 411 -0.35 -15.70 -14.79
C ASP A 411 -1.65 -16.27 -14.18
N LEU A 412 -1.61 -16.63 -12.90
CA LEU A 412 -2.76 -17.19 -12.19
C LEU A 412 -3.55 -16.07 -11.51
N ASP A 413 -4.78 -15.85 -11.94
CA ASP A 413 -5.69 -14.84 -11.37
C ASP A 413 -6.97 -15.49 -10.84
N TRP A 414 -6.81 -16.46 -9.92
CA TRP A 414 -7.95 -17.06 -9.22
C TRP A 414 -8.33 -16.21 -8.01
N GLU A 415 -9.56 -15.69 -8.01
CA GLU A 415 -10.10 -14.78 -7.01
C GLU A 415 -11.20 -15.41 -6.13
N TYR A 416 -10.90 -16.04 -4.99
CA TYR A 416 -9.59 -16.38 -4.43
C TYR A 416 -9.65 -17.78 -3.80
N PRO A 417 -8.53 -18.51 -3.65
CA PRO A 417 -8.51 -19.76 -2.88
C PRO A 417 -9.13 -19.56 -1.49
N VAL A 418 -10.03 -20.46 -1.07
CA VAL A 418 -10.84 -20.37 0.17
C VAL A 418 -11.87 -19.22 0.15
N CYS A 419 -11.47 -18.03 -0.28
CA CYS A 419 -12.28 -16.81 -0.27
C CYS A 419 -12.83 -16.47 -1.66
N TRP A 420 -13.73 -17.32 -2.18
CA TRP A 420 -14.32 -17.13 -3.51
C TRP A 420 -15.01 -15.76 -3.59
N GLN A 421 -14.49 -14.87 -4.45
CA GLN A 421 -14.90 -13.47 -4.53
C GLN A 421 -14.95 -12.78 -3.16
N VAL A 422 -13.84 -12.85 -2.42
CA VAL A 422 -13.61 -12.29 -1.06
C VAL A 422 -14.43 -12.88 0.08
N ASP A 423 -15.34 -13.82 -0.19
CA ASP A 423 -16.13 -14.51 0.84
C ASP A 423 -15.43 -15.80 1.29
N CYS A 424 -14.68 -15.69 2.40
CA CYS A 424 -13.92 -16.80 3.01
C CYS A 424 -14.78 -17.92 3.62
N SER A 425 -16.12 -17.82 3.55
CA SER A 425 -17.02 -18.90 3.97
C SER A 425 -17.40 -19.87 2.85
N LYS A 426 -17.09 -19.54 1.59
CA LYS A 426 -17.54 -20.30 0.41
C LYS A 426 -16.62 -21.45 0.01
N GLY A 427 -15.31 -21.23 0.04
CA GLY A 427 -14.33 -22.24 -0.38
C GLY A 427 -13.85 -23.12 0.78
N PRO A 428 -13.52 -24.40 0.54
CA PRO A 428 -12.97 -25.26 1.58
C PRO A 428 -11.52 -24.86 1.91
N ALA A 429 -11.10 -25.05 3.16
CA ALA A 429 -9.72 -24.77 3.59
C ALA A 429 -8.65 -25.56 2.80
N SER A 430 -9.03 -26.67 2.18
CA SER A 430 -8.15 -27.47 1.32
C SER A 430 -7.70 -26.71 0.07
N ASP A 431 -8.44 -25.68 -0.38
CA ASP A 431 -8.06 -24.81 -1.50
C ASP A 431 -6.65 -24.23 -1.33
N LYS A 432 -6.27 -23.84 -0.10
CA LYS A 432 -4.94 -23.29 0.20
C LYS A 432 -3.82 -24.28 -0.15
N HIS A 433 -3.97 -25.53 0.28
CA HIS A 433 -3.00 -26.59 0.01
C HIS A 433 -3.05 -27.05 -1.44
N GLY A 434 -4.25 -27.16 -2.02
CA GLY A 434 -4.44 -27.49 -3.43
C GLY A 434 -3.78 -26.48 -4.35
N PHE A 435 -3.98 -25.18 -4.09
CA PHE A 435 -3.37 -24.10 -4.86
C PHE A 435 -1.84 -24.16 -4.77
N SER A 436 -1.31 -24.38 -3.57
CA SER A 436 0.14 -24.56 -3.33
C SER A 436 0.72 -25.75 -4.11
N ALA A 437 0.01 -26.88 -4.15
CA ALA A 437 0.41 -28.04 -4.93
C ALA A 437 0.38 -27.74 -6.44
N TRP A 438 -0.68 -27.08 -6.92
CA TRP A 438 -0.81 -26.70 -8.32
C TRP A 438 0.30 -25.77 -8.79
N VAL A 439 0.64 -24.76 -7.98
CA VAL A 439 1.73 -23.81 -8.27
C VAL A 439 3.08 -24.51 -8.37
N LYS A 440 3.37 -25.43 -7.44
CA LYS A 440 4.60 -26.24 -7.49
C LYS A 440 4.65 -27.10 -8.75
N GLU A 441 3.58 -27.83 -9.03
CA GLU A 441 3.51 -28.75 -10.18
C GLU A 441 3.61 -27.99 -11.52
N LEU A 442 2.98 -26.82 -11.64
CA LEU A 442 3.13 -25.92 -12.79
C LEU A 442 4.59 -25.47 -12.94
N HIS A 443 5.23 -25.00 -11.87
CA HIS A 443 6.62 -24.55 -11.91
C HIS A 443 7.56 -25.66 -12.40
N ASP A 444 7.45 -26.86 -11.82
CA ASP A 444 8.28 -28.00 -12.17
C ASP A 444 8.09 -28.39 -13.65
N ALA A 445 6.85 -28.35 -14.14
CA ALA A 445 6.53 -28.66 -15.53
C ALA A 445 6.92 -27.53 -16.51
N PHE A 446 6.94 -26.27 -16.08
CA PHE A 446 7.26 -25.11 -16.92
C PHE A 446 8.77 -24.93 -17.13
N LYS A 447 9.58 -25.33 -16.15
CA LYS A 447 11.04 -25.15 -16.16
C LYS A 447 11.75 -25.72 -17.41
N PRO A 448 11.45 -26.94 -17.89
CA PRO A 448 12.06 -27.47 -19.12
C PRO A 448 11.69 -26.69 -20.39
N HIS A 449 10.57 -25.97 -20.36
CA HIS A 449 10.08 -25.18 -21.50
C HIS A 449 10.47 -23.70 -21.42
N GLY A 450 11.13 -23.28 -20.33
CA GLY A 450 11.48 -21.87 -20.12
C GLY A 450 10.27 -20.95 -19.96
N LEU A 451 9.12 -21.50 -19.55
CA LEU A 451 7.88 -20.74 -19.32
C LEU A 451 7.90 -20.05 -17.96
N LEU A 452 7.41 -18.82 -17.91
CA LEU A 452 7.22 -18.03 -16.70
C LEU A 452 5.95 -18.43 -15.96
N LEU A 453 5.96 -18.29 -14.64
CA LEU A 453 4.79 -18.50 -13.79
C LEU A 453 4.66 -17.36 -12.77
N SER A 454 3.52 -16.68 -12.78
CA SER A 454 3.20 -15.60 -11.85
C SER A 454 1.76 -15.69 -11.36
N ALA A 455 1.37 -14.77 -10.48
CA ALA A 455 -0.02 -14.64 -10.05
C ALA A 455 -0.37 -13.19 -9.70
N ALA A 456 -1.62 -12.81 -9.99
CA ALA A 456 -2.30 -11.71 -9.33
C ALA A 456 -2.87 -12.21 -7.99
N VAL A 457 -2.60 -11.48 -6.90
CA VAL A 457 -2.99 -11.89 -5.55
C VAL A 457 -3.68 -10.77 -4.78
N SER A 458 -4.58 -11.18 -3.88
CA SER A 458 -5.41 -10.26 -3.10
C SER A 458 -4.59 -9.31 -2.20
N PRO A 459 -5.05 -8.06 -2.01
CA PRO A 459 -4.48 -7.16 -1.00
C PRO A 459 -5.07 -7.37 0.40
N SER A 460 -6.17 -8.13 0.52
CA SER A 460 -6.92 -8.28 1.76
C SER A 460 -6.21 -9.21 2.74
N TYR A 461 -5.96 -8.73 3.97
CA TYR A 461 -5.33 -9.53 5.01
C TYR A 461 -6.11 -10.84 5.29
N LYS A 462 -7.44 -10.80 5.24
CA LYS A 462 -8.31 -11.98 5.42
C LYS A 462 -8.05 -13.04 4.35
N VAL A 463 -7.95 -12.61 3.09
CA VAL A 463 -7.71 -13.51 1.96
C VAL A 463 -6.27 -14.03 1.98
N ILE A 464 -5.30 -13.16 2.30
CA ILE A 464 -3.89 -13.55 2.39
C ILE A 464 -3.69 -14.65 3.43
N GLU A 465 -4.34 -14.53 4.60
CA GLU A 465 -4.24 -15.52 5.68
C GLU A 465 -4.92 -16.84 5.33
N ALA A 466 -6.14 -16.77 4.79
CA ALA A 466 -6.94 -17.95 4.50
C ALA A 466 -6.47 -18.70 3.24
N GLY A 467 -6.14 -17.98 2.17
CA GLY A 467 -5.98 -18.55 0.83
C GLY A 467 -4.56 -18.89 0.40
N TYR A 468 -3.53 -18.28 0.99
CA TYR A 468 -2.16 -18.36 0.44
C TYR A 468 -1.12 -18.94 1.40
N ASP A 469 -0.33 -19.88 0.89
CA ASP A 469 0.94 -20.30 1.50
C ASP A 469 2.08 -19.46 0.90
N VAL A 470 2.30 -18.28 1.48
CA VAL A 470 3.21 -17.27 0.92
C VAL A 470 4.64 -17.81 0.70
N PRO A 471 5.26 -18.59 1.59
CA PRO A 471 6.56 -19.20 1.33
C PRO A 471 6.59 -20.11 0.10
N VAL A 472 5.53 -20.90 -0.14
CA VAL A 472 5.40 -21.74 -1.35
C VAL A 472 5.27 -20.86 -2.59
N LEU A 473 4.38 -19.87 -2.57
CA LEU A 473 4.18 -18.95 -3.70
C LEU A 473 5.50 -18.22 -4.03
N ASN A 474 6.19 -17.71 -3.01
CA ASN A 474 7.47 -17.04 -3.16
C ASN A 474 8.55 -17.95 -3.76
N ARG A 475 8.55 -19.25 -3.44
CA ARG A 475 9.54 -20.18 -3.97
C ARG A 475 9.34 -20.41 -5.47
N TYR A 476 8.11 -20.63 -5.91
CA TYR A 476 7.81 -21.19 -7.23
C TYR A 476 7.35 -20.16 -8.27
N PHE A 477 6.90 -18.98 -7.87
CA PHE A 477 6.61 -17.91 -8.84
C PHE A 477 7.86 -17.10 -9.20
N ASP A 478 7.90 -16.62 -10.45
CA ASP A 478 8.88 -15.65 -10.94
C ASP A 478 8.64 -14.26 -10.35
N TRP A 479 7.37 -13.90 -10.14
CA TRP A 479 6.93 -12.74 -9.38
C TRP A 479 5.51 -12.92 -8.83
N ILE A 480 5.16 -12.12 -7.83
CA ILE A 480 3.83 -12.06 -7.21
C ILE A 480 3.32 -10.63 -7.39
N ALA A 481 2.28 -10.45 -8.20
CA ALA A 481 1.64 -9.16 -8.44
C ALA A 481 0.53 -8.92 -7.42
N VAL A 482 0.80 -8.08 -6.41
CA VAL A 482 -0.17 -7.80 -5.36
C VAL A 482 -1.11 -6.69 -5.82
N MET A 483 -2.41 -6.97 -5.87
CA MET A 483 -3.44 -6.04 -6.33
C MET A 483 -3.75 -4.99 -5.26
N THR A 484 -2.80 -4.11 -4.94
CA THR A 484 -2.92 -3.06 -3.91
C THR A 484 -3.87 -1.93 -4.33
N TYR A 485 -5.08 -2.28 -4.73
CA TYR A 485 -6.20 -1.43 -5.13
C TYR A 485 -7.51 -2.16 -4.82
N ASP A 486 -8.65 -1.53 -5.13
CA ASP A 486 -9.98 -2.02 -4.74
C ASP A 486 -10.14 -2.26 -3.24
N TYR A 487 -9.45 -1.47 -2.41
CA TYR A 487 -9.66 -1.47 -0.96
C TYR A 487 -11.07 -1.00 -0.59
N HIS A 488 -11.55 0.03 -1.29
CA HIS A 488 -12.89 0.57 -1.13
C HIS A 488 -13.57 0.77 -2.48
N GLY A 489 -14.86 0.47 -2.51
CA GLY A 489 -15.71 0.63 -3.69
C GLY A 489 -17.17 0.72 -3.31
N HIS A 490 -18.04 0.88 -4.31
CA HIS A 490 -19.48 1.06 -4.13
C HIS A 490 -20.20 -0.06 -3.33
N TRP A 491 -19.55 -1.20 -3.14
CA TRP A 491 -20.02 -2.28 -2.28
C TRP A 491 -20.04 -1.90 -0.79
N ASP A 492 -19.17 -0.98 -0.35
CA ASP A 492 -19.08 -0.51 1.04
C ASP A 492 -20.29 0.33 1.48
N LYS A 493 -21.07 0.84 0.52
CA LYS A 493 -22.20 1.78 0.76
C LYS A 493 -21.79 3.11 1.39
N LYS A 494 -20.49 3.40 1.42
CA LYS A 494 -19.89 4.65 1.89
C LYS A 494 -18.65 4.97 1.04
N THR A 495 -18.31 6.24 0.88
CA THR A 495 -17.13 6.64 0.10
C THR A 495 -15.83 6.18 0.75
N GLY A 496 -14.88 5.73 -0.07
CA GLY A 496 -13.55 5.31 0.37
C GLY A 496 -12.55 5.36 -0.79
N HIS A 497 -11.26 5.41 -0.48
CA HIS A 497 -10.24 5.52 -1.52
C HIS A 497 -9.94 4.16 -2.17
N VAL A 498 -9.86 4.09 -3.50
CA VAL A 498 -9.61 2.82 -4.23
C VAL A 498 -8.26 2.19 -3.89
N SER A 499 -7.22 3.00 -3.71
CA SER A 499 -5.85 2.55 -3.46
C SER A 499 -5.08 3.46 -2.49
N PRO A 500 -5.50 3.59 -1.22
CA PRO A 500 -4.76 4.38 -0.24
C PRO A 500 -3.35 3.79 -0.05
N MET A 501 -2.37 4.68 0.11
CA MET A 501 -0.97 4.30 0.30
C MET A 501 -0.69 3.97 1.77
N PHE A 502 -1.21 4.79 2.68
CA PHE A 502 -1.12 4.62 4.13
C PHE A 502 -2.51 4.73 4.78
N ALA A 503 -2.60 4.27 6.03
CA ALA A 503 -3.82 4.40 6.82
C ALA A 503 -4.26 5.87 6.96
N HIS A 504 -5.55 6.12 6.82
CA HIS A 504 -6.16 7.44 7.04
C HIS A 504 -6.94 7.45 8.37
N PRO A 505 -6.92 8.53 9.18
CA PRO A 505 -7.60 8.61 10.46
C PRO A 505 -9.11 8.41 10.38
N ASP A 506 -9.70 8.83 9.26
CA ASP A 506 -11.12 8.62 9.02
C ASP A 506 -11.42 7.21 8.49
N ASP A 507 -10.43 6.42 8.08
CA ASP A 507 -10.67 5.08 7.55
C ASP A 507 -11.19 4.14 8.65
N GLU A 508 -12.30 3.46 8.38
CA GLU A 508 -12.86 2.47 9.32
C GLU A 508 -12.06 1.16 9.29
N GLU A 509 -11.34 0.87 8.20
CA GLU A 509 -10.51 -0.33 8.03
C GLU A 509 -9.03 0.09 7.87
N PRO A 510 -8.32 0.45 8.95
CA PRO A 510 -7.00 1.07 8.87
C PRO A 510 -5.91 0.18 8.24
N LEU A 511 -6.16 -1.12 8.07
CA LEU A 511 -5.25 -2.06 7.41
C LEU A 511 -5.48 -2.16 5.89
N PHE A 512 -6.55 -1.58 5.35
CA PHE A 512 -6.88 -1.57 3.94
C PHE A 512 -6.10 -0.47 3.20
N ASN A 513 -4.77 -0.62 3.19
CA ASN A 513 -3.87 0.26 2.46
C ASN A 513 -2.64 -0.49 1.94
N THR A 514 -2.03 0.09 0.91
CA THR A 514 -0.88 -0.47 0.18
C THR A 514 0.27 -0.82 1.12
N ASN A 515 0.64 0.09 2.02
CA ASN A 515 1.75 -0.11 2.94
C ASN A 515 1.51 -1.31 3.87
N SER A 516 0.34 -1.40 4.50
CA SER A 516 -0.02 -2.53 5.37
C SER A 516 -0.02 -3.86 4.62
N THR A 517 -0.64 -3.91 3.44
CA THR A 517 -0.70 -5.13 2.61
C THR A 517 0.70 -5.62 2.21
N ILE A 518 1.57 -4.74 1.70
CA ILE A 518 2.92 -5.15 1.27
C ILE A 518 3.75 -5.63 2.46
N HIS A 519 3.67 -4.95 3.61
CA HIS A 519 4.36 -5.42 4.82
C HIS A 519 3.86 -6.79 5.29
N LEU A 520 2.55 -7.07 5.19
CA LEU A 520 2.01 -8.39 5.51
C LEU A 520 2.54 -9.50 4.58
N TRP A 521 2.64 -9.23 3.28
CA TRP A 521 3.25 -10.17 2.33
C TRP A 521 4.71 -10.46 2.67
N LEU A 522 5.49 -9.42 3.02
CA LEU A 522 6.87 -9.56 3.46
C LEU A 522 6.99 -10.36 4.77
N GLU A 523 6.14 -10.06 5.76
CA GLU A 523 6.09 -10.76 7.04
C GLU A 523 5.78 -12.25 6.87
N LYS A 524 4.89 -12.58 5.94
CA LYS A 524 4.56 -13.97 5.61
C LYS A 524 5.62 -14.69 4.77
N GLY A 525 6.73 -14.04 4.43
CA GLY A 525 7.91 -14.67 3.82
C GLY A 525 8.07 -14.45 2.32
N ALA A 526 7.37 -13.48 1.73
CA ALA A 526 7.65 -13.07 0.35
C ALA A 526 8.97 -12.30 0.27
N ASP A 527 9.78 -12.60 -0.75
CA ASP A 527 10.97 -11.83 -1.08
C ASP A 527 10.56 -10.49 -1.69
N ARG A 528 11.15 -9.39 -1.20
CA ARG A 528 10.99 -8.04 -1.74
C ARG A 528 11.14 -8.03 -3.27
N LYS A 529 12.16 -8.71 -3.81
CA LYS A 529 12.45 -8.73 -5.26
C LYS A 529 11.45 -9.52 -6.09
N LYS A 530 10.62 -10.36 -5.46
CA LYS A 530 9.51 -11.06 -6.13
C LYS A 530 8.18 -10.33 -6.02
N LEU A 531 8.00 -9.46 -5.03
CA LEU A 531 6.79 -8.65 -4.92
C LEU A 531 6.76 -7.53 -5.96
N VAL A 532 5.66 -7.46 -6.71
CA VAL A 532 5.34 -6.42 -7.67
C VAL A 532 4.07 -5.72 -7.20
N MET A 533 4.16 -4.41 -6.93
CA MET A 533 3.08 -3.64 -6.32
C MET A 533 2.09 -3.12 -7.35
N GLY A 534 0.80 -3.40 -7.17
CA GLY A 534 -0.28 -2.99 -8.07
C GLY A 534 -0.68 -1.52 -7.93
N MET A 535 -0.94 -0.87 -9.05
CA MET A 535 -1.41 0.50 -9.16
C MET A 535 -2.60 0.58 -10.13
N PRO A 536 -3.76 1.10 -9.70
CA PRO A 536 -4.93 1.18 -10.56
C PRO A 536 -4.81 2.38 -11.50
N LEU A 537 -5.08 2.18 -12.79
CA LEU A 537 -5.21 3.27 -13.78
C LEU A 537 -6.69 3.68 -13.94
N TYR A 538 -7.47 3.53 -12.87
CA TYR A 538 -8.90 3.79 -12.81
C TYR A 538 -9.27 4.28 -11.40
N GLY A 539 -10.54 4.62 -11.22
CA GLY A 539 -11.11 4.95 -9.92
C GLY A 539 -12.41 4.22 -9.62
N GLN A 540 -12.66 4.00 -8.33
CA GLN A 540 -13.94 3.53 -7.83
C GLN A 540 -14.87 4.72 -7.59
N SER A 541 -16.06 4.67 -8.18
CA SER A 541 -17.02 5.77 -8.15
C SER A 541 -18.30 5.43 -7.39
N PHE A 542 -18.87 6.46 -6.78
CA PHE A 542 -19.92 6.37 -5.79
C PHE A 542 -21.03 7.38 -6.10
N GLY A 543 -22.27 6.96 -5.88
CA GLY A 543 -23.44 7.84 -5.87
C GLY A 543 -23.78 8.21 -4.42
N LEU A 544 -23.48 9.45 -4.03
CA LEU A 544 -23.77 9.96 -2.69
C LEU A 544 -25.29 9.94 -2.44
N GLY A 545 -25.69 9.43 -1.28
CA GLY A 545 -27.10 9.38 -0.90
C GLY A 545 -27.63 10.73 -0.42
N TRP A 546 -28.94 10.79 -0.20
CA TRP A 546 -29.59 11.98 0.37
C TRP A 546 -29.12 12.26 1.81
N LYS A 547 -28.79 11.22 2.58
CA LYS A 547 -28.26 11.31 3.95
C LYS A 547 -26.80 11.76 4.05
N SER A 548 -26.08 11.85 2.93
CA SER A 548 -24.69 12.31 2.93
C SER A 548 -24.65 13.79 3.30
N ASN A 549 -23.86 14.13 4.33
CA ASN A 549 -23.72 15.47 4.90
C ASN A 549 -22.42 16.16 4.47
N GLY A 550 -21.63 15.54 3.60
CA GLY A 550 -20.40 16.07 3.05
C GLY A 550 -19.91 15.26 1.85
N THR A 551 -18.70 15.55 1.38
CA THR A 551 -18.10 14.92 0.19
C THR A 551 -16.78 14.22 0.50
N GLY A 552 -16.43 14.11 1.77
CA GLY A 552 -15.22 13.42 2.25
C GLY A 552 -15.31 11.90 2.18
N LEU A 553 -14.45 11.25 2.96
CA LEU A 553 -14.47 9.80 3.17
C LEU A 553 -15.64 9.41 4.09
N ASN A 554 -16.03 8.13 4.03
CA ASN A 554 -17.12 7.49 4.78
C ASN A 554 -18.49 8.17 4.65
N GLN A 555 -18.71 8.89 3.56
CA GLN A 555 -19.99 9.51 3.28
C GLN A 555 -20.96 8.47 2.76
N HIS A 556 -22.18 8.47 3.30
CA HIS A 556 -23.24 7.56 2.89
C HIS A 556 -23.46 7.59 1.36
N ALA A 557 -23.15 6.48 0.70
CA ALA A 557 -23.10 6.34 -0.74
C ALA A 557 -23.66 4.97 -1.17
N PRO A 558 -25.00 4.78 -1.10
CA PRO A 558 -25.61 3.48 -1.31
C PRO A 558 -25.63 3.05 -2.79
N GLN A 559 -25.40 4.00 -3.70
CA GLN A 559 -25.46 3.79 -5.14
C GLN A 559 -24.05 3.74 -5.75
N LYS A 560 -23.95 3.06 -6.90
CA LYS A 560 -22.75 3.18 -7.74
C LYS A 560 -22.67 4.58 -8.33
N GLY A 561 -21.46 5.07 -8.58
CA GLY A 561 -21.27 6.24 -9.44
C GLY A 561 -21.82 5.96 -10.85
N SER A 562 -22.23 7.02 -11.55
CA SER A 562 -22.72 6.90 -12.92
C SER A 562 -21.65 6.33 -13.83
N ALA A 563 -22.07 5.47 -14.76
CA ALA A 563 -21.17 4.87 -15.74
C ALA A 563 -20.43 5.93 -16.57
N GLY A 564 -19.15 5.66 -16.85
CA GLY A 564 -18.37 6.44 -17.80
C GLY A 564 -18.90 6.33 -19.22
N GLN A 565 -18.57 7.32 -20.06
CA GLN A 565 -18.98 7.36 -21.47
C GLN A 565 -18.44 6.14 -22.25
N PHE A 566 -17.24 5.69 -21.90
CA PHE A 566 -16.47 4.71 -22.65
C PHE A 566 -16.41 3.37 -21.93
N THR A 567 -16.09 3.38 -20.63
CA THR A 567 -16.06 2.15 -19.82
C THR A 567 -17.46 1.56 -19.67
N ARG A 568 -18.50 2.41 -19.65
CA ARG A 568 -19.91 2.04 -19.50
C ARG A 568 -20.20 1.18 -18.25
N ALA A 569 -19.33 1.26 -17.26
CA ALA A 569 -19.42 0.51 -16.02
C ALA A 569 -19.80 1.43 -14.86
N ALA A 570 -21.02 1.28 -14.32
CA ALA A 570 -21.41 2.04 -13.13
C ALA A 570 -20.54 1.64 -11.93
N GLY A 571 -20.04 2.63 -11.19
CA GLY A 571 -19.14 2.43 -10.06
C GLY A 571 -17.65 2.39 -10.42
N PHE A 572 -17.30 2.51 -11.69
CA PHE A 572 -15.93 2.39 -12.19
C PHE A 572 -15.68 3.42 -13.28
N LEU A 573 -14.58 4.17 -13.19
CA LEU A 573 -14.20 5.15 -14.22
C LEU A 573 -12.73 4.96 -14.58
N ALA A 574 -12.41 4.91 -15.86
CA ALA A 574 -11.01 4.93 -16.31
C ALA A 574 -10.37 6.30 -16.01
N TYR A 575 -9.04 6.35 -15.88
CA TYR A 575 -8.33 7.60 -15.60
C TYR A 575 -8.64 8.70 -16.62
N TYR A 576 -8.72 8.37 -17.92
CA TYR A 576 -9.08 9.31 -18.99
C TYR A 576 -10.54 9.82 -18.91
N GLU A 577 -11.43 9.13 -18.19
CA GLU A 577 -12.78 9.60 -17.90
C GLU A 577 -12.79 10.52 -16.67
N ILE A 578 -11.98 10.19 -15.66
CA ILE A 578 -11.85 10.96 -14.43
C ILE A 578 -11.21 12.32 -14.73
N CYS A 579 -10.07 12.35 -15.41
CA CYS A 579 -9.37 13.59 -15.74
C CYS A 579 -10.25 14.53 -16.58
N HIS A 580 -11.09 13.96 -17.46
CA HIS A 580 -11.98 14.73 -18.30
C HIS A 580 -13.10 15.36 -17.48
N LYS A 581 -13.64 14.63 -16.49
CA LYS A 581 -14.60 15.14 -15.52
C LYS A 581 -14.00 16.24 -14.64
N VAL A 582 -12.74 16.11 -14.23
CA VAL A 582 -11.99 17.16 -13.51
C VAL A 582 -11.92 18.43 -14.35
N LYS A 583 -11.53 18.33 -15.62
CA LYS A 583 -11.55 19.47 -16.55
C LYS A 583 -12.94 20.08 -16.78
N GLN A 584 -14.00 19.30 -16.60
CA GLN A 584 -15.40 19.76 -16.67
C GLN A 584 -15.90 20.37 -15.35
N GLY A 585 -15.03 20.57 -14.36
CA GLY A 585 -15.34 21.28 -13.12
C GLY A 585 -15.70 20.37 -11.94
N TYR A 586 -15.28 19.10 -11.94
CA TYR A 586 -15.29 18.32 -10.69
C TYR A 586 -14.30 18.96 -9.70
N THR A 587 -14.74 19.07 -8.45
CA THR A 587 -13.87 19.53 -7.36
C THR A 587 -12.94 18.39 -6.97
N VAL A 588 -11.63 18.62 -7.08
CA VAL A 588 -10.60 17.68 -6.63
C VAL A 588 -10.20 17.99 -5.19
N VAL A 589 -10.14 16.97 -4.35
CA VAL A 589 -9.64 17.06 -2.98
C VAL A 589 -8.46 16.11 -2.83
N ARG A 590 -7.40 16.63 -2.24
CA ARG A 590 -6.15 15.91 -2.00
C ARG A 590 -5.94 15.76 -0.50
N ASP A 591 -5.47 14.60 -0.07
CA ASP A 591 -5.05 14.41 1.31
C ASP A 591 -3.81 15.26 1.60
N PRO A 592 -3.85 16.24 2.53
CA PRO A 592 -2.72 17.13 2.79
C PRO A 592 -1.46 16.39 3.27
N ALA A 593 -1.61 15.21 3.86
CA ALA A 593 -0.50 14.38 4.31
C ALA A 593 0.02 13.40 3.24
N GLY A 594 -0.57 13.38 2.04
CA GLY A 594 -0.12 12.53 0.94
C GLY A 594 -0.30 11.02 1.18
N ARG A 595 -1.25 10.61 2.02
CA ARG A 595 -1.48 9.19 2.38
C ARG A 595 -2.28 8.43 1.33
N MET A 596 -2.94 9.13 0.42
CA MET A 596 -3.73 8.54 -0.67
C MET A 596 -3.74 9.48 -1.87
N GLY A 597 -4.12 8.94 -3.03
CA GLY A 597 -4.44 9.74 -4.21
C GLY A 597 -5.63 10.68 -3.97
N PRO A 598 -5.92 11.56 -4.93
CA PRO A 598 -7.08 12.43 -4.83
C PRO A 598 -8.41 11.66 -4.87
N TYR A 599 -9.45 12.33 -4.38
CA TYR A 599 -10.81 12.06 -4.84
C TYR A 599 -11.39 13.31 -5.49
N ALA A 600 -12.37 13.12 -6.37
CA ALA A 600 -13.06 14.19 -7.07
C ALA A 600 -14.58 14.01 -6.98
N TYR A 601 -15.31 15.11 -6.92
CA TYR A 601 -16.78 15.06 -6.84
C TYR A 601 -17.46 16.20 -7.60
N SER A 602 -18.72 15.96 -7.99
CA SER A 602 -19.64 16.97 -8.52
C SER A 602 -21.07 16.55 -8.21
N GLY A 603 -21.81 17.40 -7.49
CA GLY A 603 -23.14 17.07 -6.99
C GLY A 603 -23.13 15.79 -6.14
N LYS A 604 -23.82 14.75 -6.60
CA LYS A 604 -23.89 13.43 -5.95
C LYS A 604 -22.94 12.38 -6.56
N GLN A 605 -22.09 12.77 -7.50
CA GLN A 605 -21.07 11.90 -8.09
C GLN A 605 -19.74 12.10 -7.35
N TRP A 606 -19.09 10.99 -6.99
CA TRP A 606 -17.82 10.97 -6.26
C TRP A 606 -16.93 9.85 -6.81
N VAL A 607 -15.62 10.08 -6.94
CA VAL A 607 -14.66 9.07 -7.41
C VAL A 607 -13.29 9.27 -6.75
N SER A 608 -12.67 8.19 -6.28
CA SER A 608 -11.28 8.18 -5.80
C SER A 608 -10.38 7.50 -6.83
N PHE A 609 -9.14 7.98 -6.96
CA PHE A 609 -8.20 7.51 -7.99
C PHE A 609 -6.76 7.88 -7.64
N ASP A 610 -5.80 7.17 -8.23
CA ASP A 610 -4.41 7.63 -8.22
C ASP A 610 -4.17 8.58 -9.39
N ASP A 611 -3.52 9.72 -9.12
CA ASP A 611 -3.03 10.63 -10.14
C ASP A 611 -1.52 10.49 -10.36
N VAL A 612 -0.95 11.28 -11.26
CA VAL A 612 0.49 11.26 -11.58
C VAL A 612 1.36 11.40 -10.32
N ASN A 613 0.97 12.27 -9.39
CA ASN A 613 1.71 12.48 -8.15
C ASN A 613 1.70 11.25 -7.25
N MET A 614 0.54 10.61 -7.06
CA MET A 614 0.44 9.39 -6.26
C MET A 614 1.15 8.21 -6.94
N ILE A 615 1.04 8.07 -8.26
CA ILE A 615 1.76 7.05 -9.02
C ILE A 615 3.28 7.24 -8.93
N ARG A 616 3.76 8.48 -8.98
CA ARG A 616 5.18 8.82 -8.74
C ARG A 616 5.61 8.41 -7.33
N PHE A 617 4.85 8.82 -6.31
CA PHE A 617 5.11 8.47 -4.92
C PHE A 617 5.21 6.96 -4.72
N LYS A 618 4.21 6.21 -5.22
CA LYS A 618 4.15 4.75 -5.18
C LYS A 618 5.36 4.10 -5.87
N SER A 619 5.75 4.63 -7.03
CA SER A 619 6.92 4.16 -7.76
C SER A 619 8.23 4.43 -7.01
N GLU A 620 8.36 5.58 -6.34
CA GLU A 620 9.52 5.90 -5.52
C GLU A 620 9.58 5.00 -4.29
N TRP A 621 8.42 4.72 -3.69
CA TRP A 621 8.29 3.81 -2.56
C TRP A 621 8.67 2.36 -2.92
N ILE A 622 8.30 1.88 -4.12
CA ILE A 622 8.79 0.60 -4.67
C ILE A 622 10.32 0.54 -4.64
N LYS A 623 11.02 1.62 -5.02
CA LYS A 623 12.50 1.68 -4.97
C LYS A 623 13.02 1.67 -3.55
N GLN A 624 12.44 2.50 -2.67
CA GLN A 624 12.83 2.61 -1.26
C GLN A 624 12.67 1.28 -0.52
N MET A 625 11.58 0.55 -0.79
CA MET A 625 11.33 -0.77 -0.20
C MET A 625 12.15 -1.88 -0.84
N GLY A 626 12.79 -1.62 -1.98
CA GLY A 626 13.57 -2.61 -2.72
C GLY A 626 12.72 -3.68 -3.40
N LEU A 627 11.46 -3.36 -3.73
CA LEU A 627 10.53 -4.32 -4.35
C LEU A 627 10.95 -4.70 -5.76
N GLY A 628 10.35 -5.75 -6.31
CA GLY A 628 10.62 -6.28 -7.65
C GLY A 628 10.12 -5.39 -8.79
N GLY A 629 9.14 -4.52 -8.55
CA GLY A 629 8.59 -3.63 -9.57
C GLY A 629 7.18 -3.14 -9.29
N GLY A 630 6.56 -2.55 -10.31
CA GLY A 630 5.16 -2.12 -10.32
C GLY A 630 4.32 -2.93 -11.30
N MET A 631 3.04 -3.10 -10.98
CA MET A 631 2.02 -3.70 -11.84
C MET A 631 0.90 -2.67 -12.04
N ILE A 632 0.29 -2.65 -13.23
CA ILE A 632 -0.86 -1.80 -13.51
C ILE A 632 -2.07 -2.62 -13.95
N TRP A 633 -3.23 -2.19 -13.46
CA TRP A 633 -4.53 -2.56 -14.01
C TRP A 633 -5.21 -1.28 -14.51
N ALA A 634 -5.35 -1.04 -15.80
CA ALA A 634 -4.85 -1.82 -16.94
C ALA A 634 -4.48 -0.83 -18.07
N LEU A 635 -3.78 -1.30 -19.10
CA LEU A 635 -3.25 -0.43 -20.18
C LEU A 635 -4.32 0.46 -20.82
N ASP A 636 -5.52 -0.10 -21.03
CA ASP A 636 -6.65 0.55 -21.67
C ASP A 636 -7.38 1.58 -20.79
N LEU A 637 -6.95 1.75 -19.53
CA LEU A 637 -7.58 2.63 -18.54
C LEU A 637 -6.78 3.92 -18.30
N ASP A 638 -5.51 3.96 -18.71
CA ASP A 638 -4.69 5.19 -18.72
C ASP A 638 -5.19 6.18 -19.78
N ASP A 639 -4.68 7.41 -19.77
CA ASP A 639 -4.92 8.38 -20.85
C ASP A 639 -4.04 8.13 -22.09
N PHE A 640 -4.22 6.96 -22.70
CA PHE A 640 -3.42 6.49 -23.84
C PHE A 640 -3.57 7.36 -25.11
N ARG A 641 -4.62 8.18 -25.21
CA ARG A 641 -4.82 9.14 -26.31
C ARG A 641 -4.54 10.60 -25.97
N ASN A 642 -4.02 10.88 -24.77
CA ASN A 642 -3.75 12.23 -24.30
C ASN A 642 -4.98 13.17 -24.29
N ARG A 643 -6.16 12.65 -23.95
CA ARG A 643 -7.41 13.43 -23.83
C ARG A 643 -7.34 14.42 -22.66
N CYS A 644 -6.59 14.07 -21.62
CA CYS A 644 -6.30 14.92 -20.48
C CYS A 644 -5.27 16.02 -20.82
N GLY A 645 -4.73 16.07 -22.04
CA GLY A 645 -3.84 17.15 -22.50
C GLY A 645 -2.53 17.26 -21.72
N CYS A 646 -2.03 16.13 -21.22
CA CYS A 646 -0.73 16.02 -20.60
C CYS A 646 0.27 15.33 -21.55
N GLU A 647 0.21 14.01 -21.64
CA GLU A 647 0.90 13.17 -22.60
C GLU A 647 0.14 11.84 -22.75
N PRO A 648 0.41 11.03 -23.78
CA PRO A 648 -0.12 9.67 -23.86
C PRO A 648 0.43 8.79 -22.73
N HIS A 649 -0.43 8.02 -22.07
CA HIS A 649 -0.06 7.12 -20.95
C HIS A 649 0.65 7.82 -19.78
N PRO A 650 0.10 8.92 -19.24
CA PRO A 650 0.78 9.74 -18.24
C PRO A 650 1.11 8.96 -16.96
N LEU A 651 0.24 8.05 -16.53
CA LEU A 651 0.49 7.25 -15.33
C LEU A 651 1.58 6.21 -15.58
N LEU A 652 1.48 5.45 -16.67
CA LEU A 652 2.46 4.42 -17.00
C LEU A 652 3.84 5.01 -17.32
N ARG A 653 3.91 6.16 -18.01
CA ARG A 653 5.17 6.88 -18.24
C ARG A 653 5.80 7.36 -16.95
N THR A 654 4.99 7.80 -15.99
CA THR A 654 5.49 8.18 -14.66
C THR A 654 6.15 7.00 -13.94
N ILE A 655 5.55 5.81 -13.99
CA ILE A 655 6.16 4.57 -13.45
C ILE A 655 7.51 4.32 -14.12
N ASN A 656 7.57 4.40 -15.46
CA ASN A 656 8.81 4.15 -16.21
C ASN A 656 9.89 5.21 -15.96
N ARG A 657 9.54 6.49 -15.77
CA ARG A 657 10.49 7.54 -15.39
C ARG A 657 11.17 7.20 -14.07
N VAL A 658 10.40 6.72 -13.09
CA VAL A 658 10.93 6.43 -11.75
C VAL A 658 11.69 5.10 -11.70
N LEU A 659 11.09 4.04 -12.25
CA LEU A 659 11.61 2.67 -12.13
C LEU A 659 12.59 2.29 -13.23
N ARG A 660 12.46 2.83 -14.45
CA ARG A 660 13.19 2.36 -15.65
C ARG A 660 14.01 3.44 -16.36
N SER A 661 14.22 4.58 -15.71
CA SER A 661 14.99 5.71 -16.26
C SER A 661 14.48 6.16 -17.63
N TYR A 662 13.16 6.23 -17.80
CA TYR A 662 12.55 6.65 -19.07
C TYR A 662 13.07 8.04 -19.48
N PRO A 663 13.61 8.20 -20.70
CA PRO A 663 14.41 9.37 -21.06
C PRO A 663 13.58 10.62 -21.36
N VAL A 664 12.26 10.48 -21.56
CA VAL A 664 11.40 11.61 -21.84
C VAL A 664 11.15 12.39 -20.54
N PRO A 665 11.46 13.70 -20.50
CA PRO A 665 11.23 14.52 -19.32
C PRO A 665 9.78 14.47 -18.83
N ASP A 666 9.61 14.72 -17.54
CA ASP A 666 8.28 14.81 -16.94
C ASP A 666 7.55 16.07 -17.44
N PRO A 667 6.35 15.93 -18.04
CA PRO A 667 5.58 17.10 -18.42
C PRO A 667 5.02 17.77 -17.15
N LYS A 668 4.98 19.11 -17.15
CA LYS A 668 4.43 19.90 -16.03
C LYS A 668 2.91 19.99 -16.13
N CYS A 669 2.23 18.86 -16.00
CA CYS A 669 0.78 18.81 -16.00
C CYS A 669 0.25 18.71 -14.57
N GLU A 670 -0.70 19.57 -14.21
CA GLU A 670 -1.47 19.42 -12.98
C GLU A 670 -2.94 19.14 -13.35
N LEU A 671 -3.54 18.15 -12.68
CA LEU A 671 -4.97 17.85 -12.71
C LEU A 671 -5.66 18.37 -11.47
#